data_AF-A0A2S7T4S6-F1
#
_entry.id   AF-A0A2S7T4S6-F1
#
_cell.length_a   1.000
_cell.length_b   1.000
_cell.length_c   1.000
_cell.angle_alpha   90.00
_cell.angle_beta   90.00
_cell.angle_gamma   90.00
#
_symmetry.space_group_name_H-M   'P 1'
#
loop_
_entity.id
_entity.type
_entity.pdbx_description
1 polymer ?
#
loop_
_entity_poly.entity_id
_entity_poly.type
_entity_poly.pdbx_seq_one_letter_code
_entity_poly.pdbx_strand_id
1 'polypeptide(L)'
;MKLLDRYILTRFLFNFFSSFAILLFIFIFQTIWLFISELAGKDLDLGIIIKFVINYLPTLIDKILPLTVLLSSILTFGNFAENYEFAAMKASGFSLQRAMRSLVIFCCILGVGTFFLANDIIPRSEQKTYSMRRNIAKLKPTAVIVEGVFTDIQGSDMNIKVEKKSGPDDQYLEDVIIHQKAANQQNTTVIRAKNGELISSKTSDLIQLILYDGYYYQDVQPTKPKEKRKRPFARAYFDTYTKNIDVSSLNDKDLEKETGQTTDKMKNVSRLRKDIDSLRENNVKQVKAVSKNITIRMGAFPVKTVDSTYQNKKKVKAEPLPMDSILAAKDLLELLPEWKRTQVLNSAKANVTNVINTVNIKKEELEKRFEIYNRHILTMNKKYAFAFSCIILFFVGAPLGAIIRKGGLGLPMVIAILLFLTYHFIGVAAENAAKKGAINPALGAWLSTLIMMPFGIYLTKRATADRGLMNISNKLAPLLKFFKRKKEEEETVEEEDQSLTELFQASQEFVVDTQSEAFEKLHPLPNHQLEDVVQNFEQFEYPEDFRFMAIKILEKRGVGLDDLKQKAKLVNNRYQQCKLFIERFKRSTLYGSISWFLTMVGLILGGVLKDEKAQIIIIGVLIILLIVLYYNLIRSLAQHRKIYDLAQRKAPNNAFVLLLVGIPFFIAYHWMTLKDLKEVSKQIR
;
A
#
# COMPACT_ATOMS: atom_id res chain seq x y z
N MET A 1 -34.65 26.99 -9.17
CA MET A 1 -33.19 27.11 -9.45
C MET A 1 -32.99 28.10 -10.58
N LYS A 2 -31.90 28.91 -10.57
CA LYS A 2 -31.55 29.76 -11.72
C LYS A 2 -31.15 28.90 -12.93
N LEU A 3 -31.26 29.43 -14.14
CA LEU A 3 -31.01 28.68 -15.39
C LEU A 3 -29.60 28.05 -15.44
N LEU A 4 -28.58 28.84 -15.08
CA LEU A 4 -27.18 28.39 -15.03
C LEU A 4 -26.97 27.27 -13.99
N ASP A 5 -27.55 27.41 -12.79
CA ASP A 5 -27.45 26.41 -11.73
C ASP A 5 -28.07 25.07 -12.18
N ARG A 6 -29.18 25.12 -12.93
CA ARG A 6 -29.85 23.94 -13.51
C ARG A 6 -29.00 23.33 -14.61
N TYR A 7 -28.43 24.14 -15.51
CA TYR A 7 -27.56 23.65 -16.58
C TYR A 7 -26.34 22.91 -16.04
N ILE A 8 -25.64 23.50 -15.06
CA ILE A 8 -24.48 22.89 -14.40
C ILE A 8 -24.87 21.58 -13.71
N LEU A 9 -25.98 21.57 -12.97
CA LEU A 9 -26.45 20.37 -12.28
C LEU A 9 -26.82 19.25 -13.27
N THR A 10 -27.52 19.55 -14.36
CA THR A 10 -27.90 18.55 -15.37
C THR A 10 -26.66 17.95 -16.04
N ARG A 11 -25.67 18.78 -16.41
CA ARG A 11 -24.41 18.29 -17.00
C ARG A 11 -23.64 17.40 -16.02
N PHE A 12 -23.57 17.81 -14.76
CA PHE A 12 -22.94 17.02 -13.71
C PHE A 12 -23.66 15.69 -13.49
N LEU A 13 -25.00 15.68 -13.38
CA LEU A 13 -25.78 14.46 -13.17
C LEU A 13 -25.65 13.48 -14.34
N PHE A 14 -25.64 13.99 -15.58
CA PHE A 14 -25.39 13.16 -16.75
C PHE A 14 -24.01 12.48 -16.67
N ASN A 15 -22.96 13.25 -16.39
CA ASN A 15 -21.61 12.71 -16.20
C ASN A 15 -21.53 11.75 -14.98
N PHE A 16 -22.28 12.03 -13.91
CA PHE A 16 -22.36 11.23 -12.70
C PHE A 16 -22.96 9.86 -12.94
N PHE A 17 -24.20 9.79 -13.45
CA PHE A 17 -24.85 8.51 -13.70
C PHE A 17 -24.14 7.70 -14.79
N SER A 18 -23.62 8.36 -15.83
CA SER A 18 -22.83 7.67 -16.87
C SER A 18 -21.55 7.05 -16.30
N SER A 19 -20.79 7.84 -15.53
CA SER A 19 -19.56 7.34 -14.89
C SER A 19 -19.87 6.25 -13.85
N PHE A 20 -20.95 6.42 -13.07
CA PHE A 20 -21.39 5.46 -12.07
C PHE A 20 -21.74 4.12 -12.71
N ALA A 21 -22.52 4.12 -13.81
CA ALA A 21 -22.90 2.91 -14.51
C ALA A 21 -21.68 2.15 -15.08
N ILE A 22 -20.75 2.87 -15.73
CA ILE A 22 -19.52 2.29 -16.27
C ILE A 22 -18.67 1.68 -15.15
N LEU A 23 -18.44 2.43 -14.07
CA LEU A 23 -17.64 1.94 -12.94
C LEU A 23 -18.33 0.78 -12.23
N LEU A 24 -19.65 0.83 -12.03
CA LEU A 24 -20.41 -0.26 -11.45
C LEU A 24 -20.25 -1.54 -12.26
N PHE A 25 -20.36 -1.46 -13.59
CA PHE A 25 -20.11 -2.59 -14.47
C PHE A 25 -18.70 -3.16 -14.31
N ILE A 26 -17.66 -2.31 -14.35
CA ILE A 26 -16.27 -2.73 -14.16
C ILE A 26 -16.08 -3.46 -12.83
N PHE A 27 -16.61 -2.90 -11.73
CA PHE A 27 -16.49 -3.50 -10.40
C PHE A 27 -17.30 -4.79 -10.24
N ILE A 28 -18.44 -4.95 -10.95
CA ILE A 28 -19.19 -6.21 -10.99
C ILE A 28 -18.34 -7.29 -11.68
N PHE A 29 -17.75 -7.00 -12.83
CA PHE A 29 -16.86 -7.96 -13.52
C PHE A 29 -15.65 -8.33 -12.66
N GLN A 30 -15.01 -7.34 -12.03
CA GLN A 30 -13.94 -7.58 -11.07
C GLN A 30 -14.39 -8.50 -9.92
N THR A 31 -15.61 -8.33 -9.44
CA THR A 31 -16.18 -9.13 -8.35
C THR A 31 -16.42 -10.57 -8.78
N ILE A 32 -17.01 -10.79 -9.95
CA ILE A 32 -17.23 -12.13 -10.49
C ILE A 32 -15.89 -12.85 -10.64
N TRP A 33 -14.87 -12.16 -11.17
CA TRP A 33 -13.52 -12.70 -11.27
C TRP A 33 -12.93 -13.04 -9.90
N LEU A 34 -13.06 -12.14 -8.91
CA LEU A 34 -12.54 -12.36 -7.56
C LEU A 34 -13.15 -13.59 -6.87
N PHE A 35 -14.42 -13.88 -7.14
CA PHE A 35 -15.15 -15.01 -6.53
C PHE A 35 -15.27 -16.23 -7.45
N ILE A 36 -14.59 -16.24 -8.61
CA ILE A 36 -14.73 -17.32 -9.59
C ILE A 36 -14.34 -18.67 -9.00
N SER A 37 -13.28 -18.75 -8.19
CA SER A 37 -12.85 -20.01 -7.54
C SER A 37 -13.83 -20.52 -6.49
N GLU A 38 -14.66 -19.65 -5.92
CA GLU A 38 -15.66 -20.02 -4.92
C GLU A 38 -17.01 -20.38 -5.54
N LEU A 39 -17.27 -19.95 -6.77
CA LEU A 39 -18.53 -20.16 -7.50
C LEU A 39 -18.41 -21.24 -8.58
N ALA A 40 -17.26 -21.32 -9.26
CA ALA A 40 -17.01 -22.27 -10.34
C ALA A 40 -16.87 -23.70 -9.80
N GLY A 41 -17.39 -24.66 -10.56
CA GLY A 41 -17.31 -26.08 -10.22
C GLY A 41 -18.17 -26.50 -9.03
N LYS A 42 -19.19 -25.70 -8.64
CA LYS A 42 -20.10 -26.00 -7.51
C LYS A 42 -21.56 -26.31 -7.88
N ASP A 43 -21.84 -26.55 -9.17
CA ASP A 43 -23.19 -26.84 -9.68
C ASP A 43 -24.24 -25.81 -9.22
N LEU A 44 -23.82 -24.54 -9.07
CA LEU A 44 -24.68 -23.44 -8.66
C LEU A 44 -25.58 -23.03 -9.82
N ASP A 45 -26.87 -22.90 -9.54
CA ASP A 45 -27.81 -22.28 -10.46
C ASP A 45 -27.39 -20.83 -10.77
N LEU A 46 -27.57 -20.40 -12.03
CA LEU A 46 -27.27 -19.03 -12.46
C LEU A 46 -28.06 -18.00 -11.65
N GLY A 47 -29.28 -18.33 -11.21
CA GLY A 47 -30.08 -17.47 -10.34
C GLY A 47 -29.41 -17.17 -9.00
N ILE A 48 -28.72 -18.16 -8.41
CA ILE A 48 -27.99 -18.00 -7.14
C ILE A 48 -26.80 -17.05 -7.33
N ILE A 49 -26.08 -17.17 -8.45
CA ILE A 49 -24.95 -16.27 -8.76
C ILE A 49 -25.43 -14.84 -8.94
N ILE A 50 -26.52 -14.63 -9.70
CA ILE A 50 -27.11 -13.30 -9.88
C ILE A 50 -27.55 -12.70 -8.54
N LYS A 51 -28.22 -13.50 -7.69
CA LYS A 51 -28.67 -13.06 -6.36
C LYS A 51 -27.50 -12.73 -5.43
N PHE A 52 -26.41 -13.49 -5.50
CA PHE A 52 -25.16 -13.18 -4.79
C PHE A 52 -24.59 -11.82 -5.22
N VAL A 53 -24.50 -11.57 -6.53
CA VAL A 53 -24.03 -10.30 -7.07
C VAL A 53 -24.94 -9.15 -6.63
N ILE A 54 -26.27 -9.29 -6.73
CA ILE A 54 -27.24 -8.28 -6.27
C ILE A 54 -27.07 -7.97 -4.78
N ASN A 55 -26.89 -8.98 -3.93
CA ASN A 55 -26.65 -8.78 -2.50
C ASN A 55 -25.32 -8.05 -2.23
N TYR A 56 -24.31 -8.25 -3.08
CA TYR A 56 -22.99 -7.63 -2.94
C TYR A 56 -22.90 -6.21 -3.54
N LEU A 57 -23.80 -5.84 -4.45
CA LEU A 57 -23.81 -4.53 -5.11
C LEU A 57 -23.69 -3.35 -4.12
N PRO A 58 -24.47 -3.28 -3.03
CA PRO A 58 -24.37 -2.16 -2.08
C PRO A 58 -22.99 -2.04 -1.44
N THR A 59 -22.29 -3.15 -1.22
CA THR A 59 -20.91 -3.16 -0.70
C THR A 59 -19.91 -2.55 -1.69
N LEU A 60 -20.19 -2.62 -2.99
CA LEU A 60 -19.35 -1.98 -4.03
C LEU A 60 -19.51 -0.46 -4.03
N ILE A 61 -20.67 0.06 -3.64
CA ILE A 61 -20.98 1.51 -3.66
C ILE A 61 -20.01 2.30 -2.76
N ASP A 62 -19.55 1.73 -1.63
CA ASP A 62 -18.53 2.34 -0.74
C ASP A 62 -17.27 2.76 -1.53
N LYS A 63 -16.86 1.94 -2.50
CA LYS A 63 -15.65 2.20 -3.29
C LYS A 63 -15.92 3.02 -4.55
N ILE A 64 -17.05 2.76 -5.22
CA ILE A 64 -17.36 3.36 -6.52
C ILE A 64 -17.75 4.82 -6.37
N LEU A 65 -18.57 5.16 -5.38
CA LEU A 65 -19.21 6.46 -5.31
C LEU A 65 -18.24 7.65 -5.16
N PRO A 66 -17.21 7.60 -4.29
CA PRO A 66 -16.27 8.71 -4.15
C PRO A 66 -15.44 8.91 -5.44
N LEU A 67 -15.11 7.82 -6.14
CA LEU A 67 -14.47 7.86 -7.46
C LEU A 67 -15.39 8.48 -8.51
N THR A 68 -16.67 8.10 -8.55
CA THR A 68 -17.66 8.68 -9.46
C THR A 68 -17.76 10.19 -9.25
N VAL A 69 -17.91 10.66 -7.99
CA VAL A 69 -18.00 12.09 -7.71
C VAL A 69 -16.76 12.82 -8.19
N LEU A 70 -15.57 12.28 -7.95
CA LEU A 70 -14.31 12.87 -8.40
C LEU A 70 -14.26 12.98 -9.93
N LEU A 71 -14.51 11.87 -10.63
CA LEU A 71 -14.45 11.78 -12.08
C LEU A 71 -15.48 12.71 -12.73
N SER A 72 -16.73 12.68 -12.28
CA SER A 72 -17.81 13.51 -12.84
C SER A 72 -17.59 14.99 -12.57
N SER A 73 -16.99 15.35 -11.43
CA SER A 73 -16.60 16.74 -11.15
C SER A 73 -15.53 17.23 -12.13
N ILE A 74 -14.49 16.41 -12.33
CA ILE A 74 -13.39 16.73 -13.24
C ILE A 74 -13.90 16.84 -14.68
N LEU A 75 -14.72 15.88 -15.15
CA LEU A 75 -15.28 15.89 -16.50
C LEU A 75 -16.20 17.09 -16.73
N THR A 76 -17.05 17.44 -15.76
CA THR A 76 -18.00 18.55 -15.90
C THR A 76 -17.28 19.90 -15.99
N PHE A 77 -16.38 20.19 -15.04
CA PHE A 77 -15.66 21.46 -15.04
C PHE A 77 -14.53 21.50 -16.08
N GLY A 78 -13.98 20.34 -16.45
CA GLY A 78 -13.05 20.20 -17.57
C GLY A 78 -13.71 20.53 -18.90
N ASN A 79 -14.89 19.98 -19.18
CA ASN A 79 -15.64 20.29 -20.40
C ASN A 79 -16.05 21.77 -20.45
N PHE A 80 -16.46 22.36 -19.34
CA PHE A 80 -16.73 23.81 -19.29
C PHE A 80 -15.48 24.64 -19.55
N ALA A 81 -14.31 24.18 -19.12
CA ALA A 81 -13.04 24.86 -19.36
C ALA A 81 -12.56 24.70 -20.81
N GLU A 82 -12.74 23.53 -21.41
CA GLU A 82 -12.35 23.20 -22.79
C GLU A 82 -13.23 23.92 -23.82
N ASN A 83 -14.55 23.93 -23.61
CA ASN A 83 -15.51 24.62 -24.50
C ASN A 83 -15.59 26.13 -24.26
N TYR A 84 -14.68 26.72 -23.48
CA TYR A 84 -14.69 28.14 -23.08
C TYR A 84 -15.98 28.63 -22.38
N GLU A 85 -16.92 27.75 -22.02
CA GLU A 85 -18.14 28.09 -21.27
C GLU A 85 -17.78 28.70 -19.90
N PHE A 86 -16.76 28.14 -19.24
CA PHE A 86 -16.29 28.63 -17.95
C PHE A 86 -15.65 30.03 -18.04
N ALA A 87 -14.94 30.31 -19.14
CA ALA A 87 -14.36 31.63 -19.38
C ALA A 87 -15.46 32.68 -19.61
N ALA A 88 -16.51 32.33 -20.38
CA ALA A 88 -17.67 33.18 -20.59
C ALA A 88 -18.42 33.48 -19.27
N MET A 89 -18.63 32.46 -18.43
CA MET A 89 -19.23 32.65 -17.10
C MET A 89 -18.46 33.67 -16.25
N LYS A 90 -17.12 33.56 -16.22
CA LYS A 90 -16.27 34.49 -15.48
C LYS A 90 -16.32 35.92 -16.04
N ALA A 91 -16.33 36.07 -17.36
CA ALA A 91 -16.43 37.37 -18.02
C ALA A 91 -17.76 38.08 -17.68
N SER A 92 -18.85 37.33 -17.48
CA SER A 92 -20.14 37.85 -17.01
C SER A 92 -20.21 38.07 -15.49
N GLY A 93 -19.08 38.01 -14.77
CA GLY A 93 -19.00 38.25 -13.32
C GLY A 93 -19.37 37.04 -12.45
N PHE A 94 -19.57 35.84 -13.01
CA PHE A 94 -19.85 34.64 -12.22
C PHE A 94 -18.54 33.99 -11.73
N SER A 95 -18.35 33.97 -10.41
CA SER A 95 -17.21 33.29 -9.80
C SER A 95 -17.32 31.75 -9.88
N LEU A 96 -16.18 31.06 -9.84
CA LEU A 96 -16.12 29.59 -9.78
C LEU A 96 -16.92 29.02 -8.59
N GLN A 97 -16.81 29.67 -7.44
CA GLN A 97 -17.51 29.25 -6.22
C GLN A 97 -19.03 29.34 -6.38
N ARG A 98 -19.52 30.34 -7.14
CA ARG A 98 -20.94 30.47 -7.46
C ARG A 98 -21.41 29.33 -8.36
N ALA A 99 -20.63 28.99 -9.39
CA ALA A 99 -20.92 27.87 -10.28
C ALA A 99 -20.93 26.52 -9.55
N MET A 100 -20.04 26.32 -8.57
CA MET A 100 -19.97 25.11 -7.76
C MET A 100 -21.12 24.96 -6.75
N ARG A 101 -21.85 26.04 -6.41
CA ARG A 101 -22.82 26.04 -5.30
C ARG A 101 -23.92 24.99 -5.44
N SER A 102 -24.52 24.84 -6.62
CA SER A 102 -25.57 23.85 -6.86
C SER A 102 -25.07 22.43 -6.68
N LEU A 103 -23.83 22.17 -7.10
CA LEU A 103 -23.17 20.86 -6.98
C LEU A 103 -22.72 20.57 -5.55
N VAL A 104 -22.28 21.59 -4.79
CA VAL A 104 -21.97 21.44 -3.36
C VAL A 104 -23.23 21.01 -2.59
N ILE A 105 -24.38 21.65 -2.85
CA ILE A 105 -25.66 21.27 -2.23
C ILE A 105 -26.00 19.81 -2.58
N PHE A 106 -25.87 19.44 -3.86
CA PHE A 106 -26.06 18.05 -4.29
C PHE A 106 -25.12 17.08 -3.57
N CYS A 107 -23.82 17.39 -3.47
CA CYS A 107 -22.84 16.54 -2.80
C CYS A 107 -23.08 16.43 -1.30
N CYS A 108 -23.59 17.48 -0.65
CA CYS A 108 -24.01 17.40 0.76
C CYS A 108 -25.22 16.47 0.93
N ILE A 109 -26.22 16.55 0.05
CA ILE A 109 -27.38 15.63 0.06
C ILE A 109 -26.91 14.20 -0.21
N LEU A 110 -26.01 14.02 -1.18
CA LEU A 110 -25.39 12.73 -1.48
C LEU A 110 -24.64 12.19 -0.25
N GLY A 111 -23.86 13.02 0.45
CA GLY A 111 -23.16 12.67 1.68
C GLY A 111 -24.08 12.17 2.80
N VAL A 112 -25.26 12.78 2.94
CA VAL A 112 -26.28 12.29 3.89
C VAL A 112 -26.82 10.93 3.43
N GLY A 113 -27.15 10.78 2.14
CA GLY A 113 -27.60 9.51 1.58
C GLY A 113 -26.58 8.37 1.71
N THR A 114 -25.29 8.68 1.55
CA THR A 114 -24.21 7.71 1.69
C THR A 114 -23.99 7.27 3.12
N PHE A 115 -24.19 8.15 4.09
CA PHE A 115 -24.20 7.76 5.49
C PHE A 115 -25.29 6.73 5.78
N PHE A 116 -26.52 6.94 5.31
CA PHE A 116 -27.61 5.97 5.47
C PHE A 116 -27.32 4.64 4.76
N LEU A 117 -26.76 4.70 3.55
CA LEU A 117 -26.27 3.51 2.84
C LEU A 117 -25.25 2.75 3.70
N ALA A 118 -24.23 3.43 4.22
CA ALA A 118 -23.16 2.82 5.02
C ALA A 118 -23.62 2.35 6.41
N ASN A 119 -24.63 2.99 7.00
CA ASN A 119 -25.15 2.61 8.31
C ASN A 119 -26.13 1.44 8.25
N ASP A 120 -27.01 1.38 7.25
CA ASP A 120 -28.14 0.45 7.26
C ASP A 120 -28.16 -0.55 6.09
N ILE A 121 -27.83 -0.12 4.88
CA ILE A 121 -27.95 -0.96 3.68
C ILE A 121 -26.71 -1.85 3.52
N ILE A 122 -25.50 -1.25 3.53
CA ILE A 122 -24.23 -1.96 3.38
C ILE A 122 -24.07 -3.06 4.45
N PRO A 123 -24.35 -2.83 5.75
CA PRO A 123 -24.20 -3.88 6.76
C PRO A 123 -25.12 -5.08 6.56
N ARG A 124 -26.36 -4.85 6.11
CA ARG A 124 -27.31 -5.92 5.78
C ARG A 124 -26.85 -6.70 4.55
N SER A 125 -26.34 -6.01 3.53
CA SER A 125 -25.73 -6.63 2.36
C SER A 125 -24.52 -7.49 2.73
N GLU A 126 -23.59 -6.96 3.54
CA GLU A 126 -22.43 -7.70 4.03
C GLU A 126 -22.83 -8.97 4.80
N GLN A 127 -23.89 -8.92 5.61
CA GLN A 127 -24.38 -10.09 6.34
C GLN A 127 -24.95 -11.16 5.41
N LYS A 128 -25.77 -10.77 4.43
CA LYS A 128 -26.34 -11.68 3.42
C LYS A 128 -25.26 -12.27 2.54
N THR A 129 -24.36 -11.46 1.99
CA THR A 129 -23.22 -11.94 1.18
C THR A 129 -22.36 -12.90 1.98
N TYR A 130 -22.02 -12.58 3.23
CA TYR A 130 -21.17 -13.46 4.04
C TYR A 130 -21.83 -14.81 4.33
N SER A 131 -23.12 -14.80 4.70
CA SER A 131 -23.86 -16.04 4.97
C SER A 131 -23.97 -16.88 3.70
N MET A 132 -24.32 -16.26 2.57
CA MET A 132 -24.42 -16.93 1.28
C MET A 132 -23.08 -17.48 0.81
N ARG A 133 -21.99 -16.71 0.91
CA ARG A 133 -20.62 -17.17 0.60
C ARG A 133 -20.23 -18.37 1.45
N ARG A 134 -20.56 -18.35 2.75
CA ARG A 134 -20.28 -19.45 3.66
C ARG A 134 -21.12 -20.69 3.35
N ASN A 135 -22.38 -20.52 3.01
CA ASN A 135 -23.27 -21.63 2.65
C ASN A 135 -22.84 -22.24 1.30
N ILE A 136 -22.46 -21.42 0.30
CA ILE A 136 -21.84 -21.87 -0.95
C ILE A 136 -20.50 -22.57 -0.71
N ALA A 137 -19.72 -22.16 0.28
CA ALA A 137 -18.50 -22.85 0.66
C ALA A 137 -18.78 -24.26 1.24
N LYS A 138 -19.95 -24.49 1.84
CA LYS A 138 -20.35 -25.80 2.40
C LYS A 138 -20.93 -26.77 1.37
N LEU A 139 -21.49 -26.28 0.25
CA LEU A 139 -22.15 -27.10 -0.77
C LEU A 139 -21.24 -28.15 -1.45
N LYS A 140 -19.92 -28.06 -1.33
CA LYS A 140 -19.01 -29.16 -1.69
C LYS A 140 -18.14 -29.54 -0.48
N PRO A 141 -18.63 -30.42 0.41
CA PRO A 141 -17.80 -31.12 1.38
C PRO A 141 -16.87 -32.13 0.72
N THR A 142 -17.11 -32.47 -0.56
CA THR A 142 -16.22 -33.26 -1.42
C THR A 142 -14.89 -32.54 -1.73
N ALA A 143 -14.49 -31.57 -0.91
CA ALA A 143 -13.12 -31.11 -0.82
C ALA A 143 -12.23 -32.36 -0.72
N VAL A 144 -11.67 -32.67 -1.89
CA VAL A 144 -10.81 -33.76 -2.28
C VAL A 144 -10.14 -34.38 -1.06
N ILE A 145 -10.51 -35.61 -0.72
CA ILE A 145 -9.74 -36.41 0.25
C ILE A 145 -8.37 -36.57 -0.39
N VAL A 146 -7.39 -35.72 -0.07
CA VAL A 146 -6.14 -35.70 -0.84
C VAL A 146 -5.38 -37.01 -0.59
N GLU A 147 -4.93 -37.68 -1.65
CA GLU A 147 -4.16 -38.93 -1.50
C GLU A 147 -2.91 -38.68 -0.65
N GLY A 148 -2.62 -39.60 0.27
CA GLY A 148 -1.44 -39.55 1.13
C GLY A 148 -1.49 -38.54 2.29
N VAL A 149 -2.52 -37.69 2.39
CA VAL A 149 -2.61 -36.62 3.41
C VAL A 149 -3.87 -36.79 4.29
N PHE A 150 -3.75 -36.49 5.59
CA PHE A 150 -4.92 -36.44 6.47
C PHE A 150 -5.79 -35.21 6.16
N THR A 151 -7.03 -35.46 5.76
CA THR A 151 -8.05 -34.45 5.45
C THR A 151 -9.14 -34.48 6.52
N ASP A 152 -9.54 -33.32 7.04
CA ASP A 152 -10.64 -33.19 8.00
C ASP A 152 -11.98 -33.21 7.25
N ILE A 153 -12.89 -34.12 7.62
CA ILE A 153 -14.21 -34.22 6.99
C ILE A 153 -15.11 -33.15 7.63
N GLN A 154 -15.28 -32.02 6.93
CA GLN A 154 -16.08 -30.90 7.39
C GLN A 154 -17.51 -31.32 7.73
N GLY A 155 -17.99 -30.97 8.93
CA GLY A 155 -19.30 -31.40 9.45
C GLY A 155 -19.24 -32.66 10.31
N SER A 156 -18.07 -33.27 10.47
CA SER A 156 -17.85 -34.41 11.38
C SER A 156 -16.60 -34.20 12.25
N ASP A 157 -16.51 -34.91 13.37
CA ASP A 157 -15.33 -34.91 14.24
C ASP A 157 -14.27 -35.94 13.77
N MET A 158 -14.07 -36.08 12.45
CA MET A 158 -13.25 -37.14 11.84
C MET A 158 -12.22 -36.62 10.85
N ASN A 159 -10.99 -37.10 10.97
CA ASN A 159 -9.93 -36.93 9.96
C ASN A 159 -9.73 -38.25 9.21
N ILE A 160 -9.67 -38.21 7.89
CA ILE A 160 -9.44 -39.37 7.03
C ILE A 160 -8.15 -39.21 6.23
N LYS A 161 -7.37 -40.28 6.12
CA LYS A 161 -6.27 -40.42 5.17
C LYS A 161 -6.59 -41.62 4.27
N VAL A 162 -6.36 -41.46 2.97
CA VAL A 162 -6.46 -42.51 1.96
C VAL A 162 -5.19 -42.52 1.15
N GLU A 163 -4.64 -43.69 0.85
CA GLU A 163 -3.39 -43.80 0.09
C GLU A 163 -3.63 -43.65 -1.42
N LYS A 164 -4.66 -44.30 -1.94
CA LYS A 164 -5.07 -44.20 -3.36
C LYS A 164 -6.58 -44.17 -3.51
N LYS A 165 -7.05 -43.46 -4.53
CA LYS A 165 -8.46 -43.42 -4.91
C LYS A 165 -8.66 -43.89 -6.34
N SER A 166 -9.81 -44.50 -6.60
CA SER A 166 -10.17 -44.96 -7.94
C SER A 166 -11.69 -44.95 -8.18
N GLY A 167 -12.09 -45.02 -9.45
CA GLY A 167 -13.48 -45.02 -9.90
C GLY A 167 -13.92 -43.71 -10.58
N PRO A 168 -15.14 -43.66 -11.16
CA PRO A 168 -15.64 -42.51 -11.92
C PRO A 168 -15.76 -41.21 -11.10
N ASP A 169 -16.00 -41.34 -9.79
CA ASP A 169 -16.19 -40.24 -8.83
C ASP A 169 -15.26 -40.37 -7.60
N ASP A 170 -14.08 -41.00 -7.74
CA ASP A 170 -13.16 -41.29 -6.62
C ASP A 170 -13.80 -42.13 -5.48
N GLN A 171 -14.80 -42.95 -5.82
CA GLN A 171 -15.64 -43.66 -4.84
C GLN A 171 -14.89 -44.78 -4.09
N TYR A 172 -13.89 -45.41 -4.70
CA TYR A 172 -13.14 -46.50 -4.09
C TYR A 172 -11.86 -45.97 -3.46
N LEU A 173 -11.62 -46.39 -2.21
CA LEU A 173 -10.54 -45.91 -1.35
C LEU A 173 -9.65 -47.10 -0.94
N GLU A 174 -8.33 -46.95 -1.03
CA GLU A 174 -7.35 -47.96 -0.59
C GLU A 174 -6.53 -47.46 0.61
N ASP A 175 -6.24 -48.37 1.55
CA ASP A 175 -5.58 -48.15 2.86
C ASP A 175 -6.13 -46.90 3.58
N VAL A 176 -7.36 -47.06 4.07
CA VAL A 176 -8.11 -45.99 4.73
C VAL A 176 -7.77 -45.95 6.21
N ILE A 177 -7.33 -44.80 6.69
CA ILE A 177 -7.08 -44.52 8.11
C ILE A 177 -7.96 -43.36 8.55
N ILE A 178 -8.79 -43.58 9.56
CA ILE A 178 -9.69 -42.55 10.12
C ILE A 178 -9.36 -42.35 11.59
N HIS A 179 -9.18 -41.09 11.98
CA HIS A 179 -9.10 -40.67 13.36
C HIS A 179 -10.39 -39.95 13.74
N GLN A 180 -11.07 -40.42 14.78
CA GLN A 180 -12.26 -39.78 15.31
C GLN A 180 -11.94 -39.13 16.67
N LYS A 181 -12.28 -37.85 16.78
CA LYS A 181 -12.09 -37.03 17.98
C LYS A 181 -13.29 -37.25 18.91
N ALA A 182 -13.02 -37.36 20.22
CA ALA A 182 -14.07 -37.27 21.23
C ALA A 182 -14.46 -35.80 21.49
N ALA A 183 -15.54 -35.58 22.24
CA ALA A 183 -16.05 -34.25 22.59
C ALA A 183 -15.02 -33.32 23.28
N ASN A 184 -13.92 -33.87 23.80
CA ASN A 184 -12.80 -33.14 24.40
C ASN A 184 -11.67 -32.82 23.39
N GLN A 185 -11.90 -32.98 22.09
CA GLN A 185 -10.95 -32.79 20.98
C GLN A 185 -9.72 -33.71 20.99
N GLN A 186 -9.71 -34.79 21.78
CA GLN A 186 -8.66 -35.81 21.73
C GLN A 186 -9.06 -36.93 20.77
N ASN A 187 -8.10 -37.43 19.99
CA ASN A 187 -8.30 -38.60 19.14
C ASN A 187 -8.41 -39.83 20.04
N THR A 188 -9.62 -40.34 20.23
CA THR A 188 -9.87 -41.52 21.08
C THR A 188 -10.11 -42.77 20.27
N THR A 189 -10.35 -42.64 18.97
CA THR A 189 -10.74 -43.75 18.10
C THR A 189 -9.95 -43.69 16.80
N VAL A 190 -9.39 -44.84 16.41
CA VAL A 190 -8.67 -45.03 15.14
C VAL A 190 -9.31 -46.20 14.40
N ILE A 191 -9.67 -45.99 13.15
CA ILE A 191 -10.22 -47.03 12.28
C ILE A 191 -9.24 -47.19 11.12
N ARG A 192 -8.82 -48.43 10.85
CA ARG A 192 -7.97 -48.74 9.69
C ARG A 192 -8.63 -49.84 8.88
N ALA A 193 -8.79 -49.64 7.58
CA ALA A 193 -9.40 -50.59 6.67
C ALA A 193 -8.56 -50.73 5.39
N LYS A 194 -8.53 -51.93 4.80
CA LYS A 194 -7.79 -52.13 3.54
C LYS A 194 -8.45 -51.42 2.38
N ASN A 195 -9.78 -51.55 2.28
CA ASN A 195 -10.57 -50.93 1.22
C ASN A 195 -11.71 -50.12 1.84
N GLY A 196 -12.16 -49.11 1.12
CA GLY A 196 -13.34 -48.34 1.46
C GLY A 196 -14.10 -47.92 0.21
N GLU A 197 -15.37 -47.60 0.40
CA GLU A 197 -16.26 -47.11 -0.64
C GLU A 197 -17.07 -45.94 -0.07
N LEU A 198 -17.05 -44.83 -0.80
CA LEU A 198 -17.80 -43.63 -0.44
C LEU A 198 -19.02 -43.53 -1.35
N ILE A 199 -20.18 -43.89 -0.80
CA ILE A 199 -21.47 -43.82 -1.49
C ILE A 199 -22.12 -42.49 -1.12
N SER A 200 -22.26 -41.63 -2.12
CA SER A 200 -23.07 -40.41 -2.00
C SER A 200 -24.29 -40.54 -2.91
N SER A 201 -25.48 -40.37 -2.35
CA SER A 201 -26.71 -40.33 -3.14
C SER A 201 -27.10 -38.89 -3.43
N LYS A 202 -27.51 -38.59 -4.68
CA LYS A 202 -28.03 -37.26 -5.05
C LYS A 202 -29.35 -36.90 -4.34
N THR A 203 -30.02 -37.87 -3.72
CA THR A 203 -31.33 -37.73 -3.06
C THR A 203 -31.29 -37.81 -1.53
N SER A 204 -30.14 -38.17 -0.93
CA SER A 204 -30.02 -38.35 0.52
C SER A 204 -28.92 -37.44 1.08
N ASP A 205 -29.20 -36.78 2.19
CA ASP A 205 -28.26 -35.91 2.92
C ASP A 205 -27.26 -36.69 3.78
N LEU A 206 -27.06 -37.98 3.48
CA LEU A 206 -26.12 -38.86 4.16
C LEU A 206 -25.03 -39.29 3.18
N ILE A 207 -23.77 -39.05 3.54
CA ILE A 207 -22.63 -39.70 2.89
C ILE A 207 -22.38 -41.01 3.63
N GLN A 208 -22.46 -42.13 2.93
CA GLN A 208 -22.22 -43.44 3.50
C GLN A 208 -20.80 -43.88 3.17
N LEU A 209 -19.96 -43.98 4.20
CA LEU A 209 -18.61 -44.53 4.10
C LEU A 209 -18.65 -46.00 4.52
N ILE A 210 -18.45 -46.90 3.56
CA ILE A 210 -18.36 -48.34 3.80
C ILE A 210 -16.88 -48.70 3.82
N LEU A 211 -16.42 -49.36 4.88
CA LEU A 211 -15.05 -49.81 5.04
C LEU A 211 -15.03 -51.33 5.07
N TYR A 212 -14.10 -51.95 4.36
CA TYR A 212 -13.97 -53.39 4.25
C TYR A 212 -12.64 -53.88 4.84
N ASP A 213 -12.71 -55.02 5.52
CA ASP A 213 -11.58 -55.74 6.12
C ASP A 213 -10.67 -54.82 6.95
N GLY A 214 -11.13 -54.49 8.15
CA GLY A 214 -10.49 -53.48 8.98
C GLY A 214 -10.53 -53.74 10.48
N TYR A 215 -9.83 -52.87 11.20
CA TYR A 215 -9.75 -52.86 12.66
C TYR A 215 -10.20 -51.52 13.20
N TYR A 216 -11.01 -51.58 14.26
CA TYR A 216 -11.45 -50.47 15.07
C TYR A 216 -10.67 -50.49 16.40
N TYR A 217 -10.00 -49.38 16.71
CA TYR A 217 -9.26 -49.17 17.94
C TYR A 217 -9.90 -48.03 18.73
N GLN A 218 -10.13 -48.23 20.02
CA GLN A 218 -10.67 -47.19 20.89
C GLN A 218 -9.94 -47.16 22.23
N ASP A 219 -9.46 -45.98 22.61
CA ASP A 219 -8.84 -45.76 23.90
C ASP A 219 -9.90 -45.86 25.01
N VAL A 220 -9.65 -46.74 25.97
CA VAL A 220 -10.49 -46.85 27.17
C VAL A 220 -9.95 -45.85 28.19
N GLN A 221 -10.81 -45.03 28.78
CA GLN A 221 -10.45 -44.05 29.79
C GLN A 221 -10.74 -44.60 31.20
N PRO A 222 -9.82 -45.35 31.84
CA PRO A 222 -10.06 -45.90 33.16
C PRO A 222 -10.11 -44.78 34.21
N THR A 223 -10.99 -44.92 35.19
CA THR A 223 -11.18 -43.94 36.27
C THR A 223 -10.02 -43.96 37.28
N LYS A 224 -9.30 -45.08 37.41
CA LYS A 224 -8.22 -45.25 38.39
C LYS A 224 -6.83 -44.85 37.83
N PRO A 225 -6.01 -44.07 38.56
CA PRO A 225 -4.69 -43.63 38.10
C PRO A 225 -3.71 -44.76 37.75
N LYS A 226 -3.76 -45.90 38.45
CA LYS A 226 -2.90 -47.07 38.21
C LYS A 226 -3.21 -47.76 36.88
N GLU A 227 -4.48 -47.74 36.47
CA GLU A 227 -4.95 -48.33 35.21
C GLU A 227 -4.69 -47.41 34.02
N LYS A 228 -4.75 -46.09 34.20
CA LYS A 228 -4.36 -45.11 33.16
C LYS A 228 -2.93 -45.32 32.65
N ARG A 229 -2.00 -45.75 33.53
CA ARG A 229 -0.61 -46.06 33.14
C ARG A 229 -0.49 -47.23 32.17
N LYS A 230 -1.48 -48.14 32.16
CA LYS A 230 -1.50 -49.32 31.27
C LYS A 230 -1.98 -49.00 29.85
N ARG A 231 -2.48 -47.78 29.60
CA ARG A 231 -3.05 -47.33 28.32
C ARG A 231 -3.98 -48.39 27.69
N PRO A 232 -5.03 -48.82 28.41
CA PRO A 232 -5.92 -49.85 27.90
C PRO A 232 -6.66 -49.33 26.66
N PHE A 233 -6.75 -50.17 25.64
CA PHE A 233 -7.52 -49.90 24.42
C PHE A 233 -8.35 -51.12 24.07
N ALA A 234 -9.51 -50.89 23.46
CA ALA A 234 -10.32 -51.91 22.85
C ALA A 234 -9.93 -52.04 21.37
N ARG A 235 -9.85 -53.27 20.87
CA ARG A 235 -9.66 -53.56 19.45
C ARG A 235 -10.78 -54.49 18.97
N ALA A 236 -11.45 -54.12 17.90
CA ALA A 236 -12.45 -54.94 17.22
C ALA A 236 -12.05 -55.11 15.75
N TYR A 237 -12.24 -56.32 15.22
CA TYR A 237 -12.14 -56.60 13.79
C TYR A 237 -13.53 -56.46 13.15
N PHE A 238 -13.59 -55.99 11.91
CA PHE A 238 -14.83 -55.97 11.13
C PHE A 238 -14.57 -56.38 9.69
N ASP A 239 -15.47 -57.19 9.14
CA ASP A 239 -15.50 -57.50 7.71
C ASP A 239 -16.02 -56.29 6.92
N THR A 240 -17.11 -55.68 7.41
CA THR A 240 -17.72 -54.48 6.84
C THR A 240 -18.11 -53.52 7.96
N TYR A 241 -17.67 -52.26 7.87
CA TYR A 241 -18.06 -51.18 8.77
C TYR A 241 -18.67 -50.04 7.98
N THR A 242 -19.95 -49.79 8.21
CA THR A 242 -20.68 -48.70 7.55
C THR A 242 -20.81 -47.52 8.52
N LYS A 243 -20.33 -46.37 8.08
CA LYS A 243 -20.47 -45.10 8.79
C LYS A 243 -21.28 -44.13 7.94
N ASN A 244 -22.44 -43.74 8.45
CA ASN A 244 -23.23 -42.66 7.86
C ASN A 244 -22.75 -41.34 8.44
N ILE A 245 -22.36 -40.42 7.56
CA ILE A 245 -21.96 -39.08 7.86
C ILE A 245 -23.13 -38.18 7.48
N ASP A 246 -23.75 -37.57 8.49
CA ASP A 246 -24.84 -36.64 8.29
C ASP A 246 -24.31 -35.32 7.72
N VAL A 247 -24.62 -35.08 6.44
CA VAL A 247 -24.31 -33.84 5.74
C VAL A 247 -25.54 -32.96 5.53
N SER A 248 -26.66 -33.24 6.20
CA SER A 248 -27.87 -32.38 6.16
C SER A 248 -27.56 -30.94 6.57
N SER A 249 -26.62 -30.74 7.50
CA SER A 249 -26.13 -29.41 7.89
C SER A 249 -25.30 -28.68 6.82
N LEU A 250 -24.88 -29.40 5.77
CA LEU A 250 -24.12 -28.91 4.61
C LEU A 250 -24.99 -28.79 3.35
N ASN A 251 -26.09 -29.55 3.29
CA ASN A 251 -27.08 -29.56 2.21
C ASN A 251 -28.32 -28.69 2.50
N ASP A 252 -28.26 -27.83 3.52
CA ASP A 252 -29.28 -26.79 3.78
C ASP A 252 -29.51 -26.01 2.47
N LYS A 253 -30.61 -26.33 1.75
CA LYS A 253 -30.98 -25.72 0.46
C LYS A 253 -31.21 -24.22 0.58
N ASP A 254 -31.41 -23.73 1.80
CA ASP A 254 -31.48 -22.32 2.11
C ASP A 254 -30.07 -21.72 2.24
N LEU A 255 -29.45 -21.44 1.09
CA LEU A 255 -28.20 -20.70 1.01
C LEU A 255 -28.30 -19.28 1.59
N GLU A 256 -29.50 -18.80 1.89
CA GLU A 256 -29.77 -17.46 2.38
C GLU A 256 -29.87 -17.38 3.90
N LYS A 257 -29.93 -18.54 4.58
CA LYS A 257 -30.02 -18.63 6.04
C LYS A 257 -28.87 -17.90 6.71
N GLU A 258 -29.22 -16.92 7.55
CA GLU A 258 -28.26 -16.10 8.27
C GLU A 258 -27.47 -16.96 9.26
N THR A 259 -26.14 -16.92 9.16
CA THR A 259 -25.27 -17.60 10.13
C THR A 259 -25.11 -16.74 11.39
N GLY A 260 -25.10 -17.37 12.57
CA GLY A 260 -25.00 -16.65 13.86
C GLY A 260 -23.66 -15.93 14.12
N GLN A 261 -22.69 -16.00 13.20
CA GLN A 261 -21.41 -15.32 13.33
C GLN A 261 -21.48 -13.94 12.68
N THR A 262 -21.24 -12.89 13.48
CA THR A 262 -21.26 -11.50 13.01
C THR A 262 -19.86 -10.91 12.96
N THR A 263 -19.55 -10.22 11.86
CA THR A 263 -18.33 -9.42 11.70
C THR A 263 -18.67 -7.94 11.91
N ASP A 264 -17.69 -7.11 12.26
CA ASP A 264 -17.84 -5.66 12.44
C ASP A 264 -18.43 -4.95 11.20
N LYS A 265 -18.10 -5.38 9.99
CA LYS A 265 -18.65 -4.82 8.75
C LYS A 265 -20.18 -4.98 8.62
N MET A 266 -20.74 -6.01 9.26
CA MET A 266 -22.17 -6.35 9.24
C MET A 266 -22.99 -5.52 10.24
N LYS A 267 -22.34 -4.61 10.98
CA LYS A 267 -22.97 -3.87 12.06
C LYS A 267 -23.17 -2.41 11.67
N ASN A 268 -24.30 -1.87 12.11
CA ASN A 268 -24.59 -0.45 12.07
C ASN A 268 -23.87 0.27 13.23
N VAL A 269 -23.90 1.60 13.23
CA VAL A 269 -23.22 2.41 14.26
C VAL A 269 -23.70 2.09 15.68
N SER A 270 -24.99 1.87 15.88
CA SER A 270 -25.55 1.59 17.21
C SER A 270 -25.03 0.27 17.79
N ARG A 271 -25.03 -0.80 17.00
CA ARG A 271 -24.46 -2.10 17.39
C ARG A 271 -22.95 -2.00 17.61
N LEU A 272 -22.23 -1.30 16.73
CA LEU A 272 -20.79 -1.09 16.86
C LEU A 272 -20.43 -0.36 18.16
N ARG A 273 -21.17 0.68 18.55
CA ARG A 273 -20.92 1.41 19.80
C ARG A 273 -21.05 0.48 21.02
N LYS A 274 -22.14 -0.31 21.09
CA LYS A 274 -22.34 -1.28 22.17
C LYS A 274 -21.21 -2.31 22.23
N ASP A 275 -20.77 -2.80 21.08
CA ASP A 275 -19.67 -3.76 21.00
C ASP A 275 -18.33 -3.17 21.41
N ILE A 276 -18.04 -1.92 21.03
CA ILE A 276 -16.82 -1.21 21.44
C ILE A 276 -16.76 -1.10 22.97
N ASP A 277 -17.86 -0.71 23.62
CA ASP A 277 -17.91 -0.58 25.07
C ASP A 277 -17.73 -1.94 25.76
N SER A 278 -18.44 -2.98 25.29
CA SER A 278 -18.33 -4.34 25.82
C SER A 278 -16.93 -4.95 25.62
N LEU A 279 -16.37 -4.81 24.42
CA LEU A 279 -15.02 -5.30 24.09
C LEU A 279 -13.95 -4.60 24.94
N ARG A 280 -14.09 -3.28 25.15
CA ARG A 280 -13.17 -2.52 26.02
C ARG A 280 -13.20 -3.07 27.44
N GLU A 281 -14.38 -3.24 28.02
CA GLU A 281 -14.52 -3.74 29.39
C GLU A 281 -14.01 -5.19 29.53
N ASN A 282 -14.35 -6.05 28.55
CA ASN A 282 -13.87 -7.43 28.50
C ASN A 282 -12.33 -7.49 28.43
N ASN A 283 -11.73 -6.71 27.53
CA ASN A 283 -10.27 -6.68 27.37
C ASN A 283 -9.57 -6.22 28.66
N VAL A 284 -10.08 -5.19 29.33
CA VAL A 284 -9.54 -4.73 30.62
C VAL A 284 -9.67 -5.83 31.70
N LYS A 285 -10.81 -6.53 31.76
CA LYS A 285 -11.01 -7.67 32.67
C LYS A 285 -10.03 -8.80 32.39
N GLN A 286 -9.79 -9.14 31.12
CA GLN A 286 -8.82 -10.17 30.72
C GLN A 286 -7.39 -9.80 31.10
N VAL A 287 -6.95 -8.57 30.83
CA VAL A 287 -5.61 -8.10 31.22
C VAL A 287 -5.43 -8.16 32.73
N LYS A 288 -6.42 -7.72 33.51
CA LYS A 288 -6.39 -7.82 34.99
C LYS A 288 -6.32 -9.26 35.48
N ALA A 289 -7.10 -10.16 34.88
CA ALA A 289 -7.10 -11.58 35.23
C ALA A 289 -5.75 -12.24 34.91
N VAL A 290 -5.17 -11.96 33.74
CA VAL A 290 -3.83 -12.45 33.36
C VAL A 290 -2.78 -11.91 34.34
N SER A 291 -2.76 -10.60 34.59
CA SER A 291 -1.84 -9.97 35.55
C SER A 291 -1.92 -10.64 36.92
N LYS A 292 -3.14 -10.78 37.49
CA LYS A 292 -3.35 -11.45 38.78
C LYS A 292 -2.84 -12.89 38.79
N ASN A 293 -3.12 -13.66 37.74
CA ASN A 293 -2.67 -15.05 37.63
C ASN A 293 -1.14 -15.16 37.56
N ILE A 294 -0.48 -14.26 36.82
CA ILE A 294 0.99 -14.24 36.74
C ILE A 294 1.60 -13.83 38.08
N THR A 295 1.06 -12.81 38.75
CA THR A 295 1.53 -12.39 40.09
C THR A 295 1.43 -13.54 41.10
N ILE A 296 0.31 -14.27 41.11
CA ILE A 296 0.13 -15.45 42.00
C ILE A 296 1.15 -16.55 41.66
N ARG A 297 1.36 -16.85 40.37
CA ARG A 297 2.30 -17.90 39.92
C ARG A 297 3.76 -17.56 40.19
N MET A 298 4.13 -16.28 40.17
CA MET A 298 5.51 -15.85 40.45
C MET A 298 5.88 -15.98 41.94
N GLY A 299 4.91 -15.99 42.85
CA GLY A 299 5.13 -16.17 44.29
C GLY A 299 5.92 -15.06 45.01
N ALA A 300 6.55 -14.14 44.27
CA ALA A 300 7.37 -13.04 44.79
C ALA A 300 6.57 -11.99 45.57
N PHE A 301 5.27 -11.89 45.30
CA PHE A 301 4.35 -11.00 45.99
C PHE A 301 3.16 -11.81 46.48
N PRO A 302 3.24 -12.44 47.67
CA PRO A 302 2.09 -13.12 48.24
C PRO A 302 0.98 -12.08 48.41
N VAL A 303 -0.05 -12.18 47.57
CA VAL A 303 -1.31 -11.49 47.83
C VAL A 303 -1.74 -12.04 49.18
N LYS A 304 -1.80 -11.19 50.22
CA LYS A 304 -2.38 -11.57 51.52
C LYS A 304 -3.80 -12.06 51.25
N THR A 305 -3.98 -13.35 51.04
CA THR A 305 -5.28 -13.98 51.17
C THR A 305 -5.54 -13.95 52.65
N VAL A 306 -6.34 -12.98 53.10
CA VAL A 306 -6.91 -13.03 54.44
C VAL A 306 -7.74 -14.31 54.44
N ASP A 307 -7.20 -15.33 55.06
CA ASP A 307 -7.83 -16.65 55.16
C ASP A 307 -9.19 -16.46 55.85
N SER A 308 -10.25 -17.05 55.30
CA SER A 308 -11.60 -16.95 55.86
C SER A 308 -11.65 -17.53 57.29
N THR A 309 -10.73 -18.43 57.63
CA THR A 309 -10.59 -18.98 58.99
C THR A 309 -9.85 -18.04 59.96
N TYR A 310 -9.19 -16.99 59.46
CA TYR A 310 -8.50 -15.98 60.29
C TYR A 310 -9.42 -14.89 60.83
N GLN A 311 -10.69 -14.81 60.41
CA GLN A 311 -11.65 -13.88 61.01
C GLN A 311 -12.09 -14.33 62.42
N ASN A 312 -11.86 -15.59 62.80
CA ASN A 312 -12.38 -16.18 64.03
C ASN A 312 -11.32 -16.78 64.98
N LYS A 313 -10.05 -16.37 64.89
CA LYS A 313 -9.09 -16.60 65.97
C LYS A 313 -9.05 -15.38 66.88
N LYS A 314 -9.53 -15.55 68.12
CA LYS A 314 -9.17 -14.69 69.27
C LYS A 314 -7.69 -14.32 69.13
N LYS A 315 -7.35 -13.04 69.32
CA LYS A 315 -5.97 -12.57 69.45
C LYS A 315 -5.29 -13.30 70.62
N VAL A 316 -4.80 -14.51 70.37
CA VAL A 316 -3.75 -15.11 71.17
C VAL A 316 -2.55 -14.23 70.88
N LYS A 317 -2.05 -13.52 71.91
CA LYS A 317 -0.73 -12.91 71.86
C LYS A 317 0.23 -14.06 71.57
N ALA A 318 0.64 -14.20 70.31
CA ALA A 318 1.79 -15.01 70.00
C ALA A 318 2.95 -14.33 70.71
N GLU A 319 3.53 -15.00 71.71
CA GLU A 319 4.86 -14.65 72.17
C GLU A 319 5.75 -14.54 70.93
N PRO A 320 6.53 -13.46 70.78
CA PRO A 320 7.47 -13.39 69.67
C PRO A 320 8.40 -14.58 69.85
N LEU A 321 8.23 -15.58 68.98
CA LEU A 321 9.21 -16.64 68.83
C LEU A 321 10.57 -15.94 68.72
N PRO A 322 11.58 -16.33 69.51
CA PRO A 322 12.91 -15.79 69.33
C PRO A 322 13.22 -15.91 67.85
N MET A 323 13.60 -14.79 67.24
CA MET A 323 14.02 -14.77 65.85
C MET A 323 15.28 -15.63 65.80
N ASP A 324 15.13 -16.93 65.59
CA ASP A 324 16.25 -17.83 65.40
C ASP A 324 17.10 -17.19 64.31
N SER A 325 18.38 -16.96 64.61
CA SER A 325 19.37 -16.31 63.76
C SER A 325 19.64 -17.06 62.43
N ILE A 326 18.79 -18.01 62.07
CA ILE A 326 18.83 -18.72 60.81
C ILE A 326 18.14 -17.84 59.76
N LEU A 327 18.97 -17.43 58.79
CA LEU A 327 18.65 -16.79 57.51
C LEU A 327 18.93 -15.28 57.37
N ALA A 328 20.08 -14.85 57.90
CA ALA A 328 21.01 -14.07 57.07
C ALA A 328 21.90 -15.03 56.25
N ALA A 329 21.32 -16.08 55.63
CA ALA A 329 22.05 -16.88 54.68
C ALA A 329 22.23 -16.01 53.44
N LYS A 330 23.44 -15.49 53.24
CA LYS A 330 23.82 -14.77 52.02
C LYS A 330 23.45 -15.56 50.76
N ASP A 331 23.39 -16.88 50.87
CA ASP A 331 22.93 -17.76 49.80
C ASP A 331 21.99 -18.88 50.32
N LEU A 332 20.71 -18.80 49.99
CA LEU A 332 19.66 -19.76 50.41
C LEU A 332 19.91 -21.17 49.85
N LEU A 333 20.71 -21.27 48.78
CA LEU A 333 21.11 -22.52 48.13
C LEU A 333 22.12 -23.33 48.95
N GLU A 334 22.95 -22.69 49.77
CA GLU A 334 23.97 -23.38 50.56
C GLU A 334 23.35 -24.24 51.67
N LEU A 335 22.18 -23.83 52.17
CA LEU A 335 21.38 -24.55 53.17
C LEU A 335 20.75 -25.86 52.65
N LEU A 336 20.81 -26.10 51.34
CA LEU A 336 20.23 -27.29 50.71
C LEU A 336 21.32 -28.36 50.45
N PRO A 337 21.02 -29.66 50.63
CA PRO A 337 21.89 -30.75 50.18
C PRO A 337 22.24 -30.65 48.70
N GLU A 338 23.45 -31.05 48.31
CA GLU A 338 23.99 -30.84 46.95
C GLU A 338 23.09 -31.40 45.84
N TRP A 339 22.55 -32.62 46.00
CA TRP A 339 21.60 -33.22 45.06
C TRP A 339 20.29 -32.41 44.90
N LYS A 340 19.85 -31.75 45.99
CA LYS A 340 18.60 -31.00 46.05
C LYS A 340 18.77 -29.60 45.44
N ARG A 341 19.98 -29.03 45.44
CA ARG A 341 20.30 -27.75 44.79
C ARG A 341 19.93 -27.79 43.31
N THR A 342 20.39 -28.82 42.60
CA THR A 342 20.10 -29.00 41.17
C THR A 342 18.62 -29.22 40.89
N GLN A 343 17.91 -29.98 41.74
CA GLN A 343 16.47 -30.19 41.60
C GLN A 343 15.68 -28.89 41.78
N VAL A 344 16.02 -28.07 42.78
CA VAL A 344 15.37 -26.77 43.05
C VAL A 344 15.65 -25.79 41.93
N LEU A 345 16.88 -25.70 41.43
CA LEU A 345 17.25 -24.85 40.30
C LEU A 345 16.51 -25.25 39.02
N ASN A 346 16.44 -26.55 38.71
CA ASN A 346 15.70 -27.04 37.55
C ASN A 346 14.20 -26.77 37.68
N SER A 347 13.63 -26.93 38.88
CA SER A 347 12.22 -26.61 39.15
C SER A 347 11.96 -25.11 39.00
N ALA A 348 12.85 -24.26 39.50
CA ALA A 348 12.77 -22.81 39.35
C ALA A 348 12.87 -22.40 37.88
N LYS A 349 13.85 -22.94 37.14
CA LYS A 349 14.02 -22.72 35.69
C LYS A 349 12.77 -23.14 34.92
N ALA A 350 12.23 -24.33 35.22
CA ALA A 350 11.01 -24.83 34.58
C ALA A 350 9.80 -23.92 34.88
N ASN A 351 9.63 -23.48 36.13
CA ASN A 351 8.56 -22.56 36.52
C ASN A 351 8.67 -21.22 35.79
N VAL A 352 9.86 -20.62 35.74
CA VAL A 352 10.11 -19.36 35.02
C VAL A 352 9.83 -19.53 33.52
N THR A 353 10.30 -20.63 32.92
CA THR A 353 10.08 -20.92 31.50
C THR A 353 8.58 -21.06 31.19
N ASN A 354 7.84 -21.75 32.06
CA ASN A 354 6.39 -21.92 31.94
C ASN A 354 5.64 -20.57 32.06
N VAL A 355 6.08 -19.69 32.97
CA VAL A 355 5.52 -18.35 33.11
C VAL A 355 5.79 -17.53 31.84
N ILE A 356 7.02 -17.53 31.33
CA ILE A 356 7.37 -16.83 30.07
C ILE A 356 6.52 -17.33 28.91
N ASN A 357 6.40 -18.64 28.72
CA ASN A 357 5.58 -19.24 27.68
C ASN A 357 4.10 -18.84 27.82
N THR A 358 3.57 -18.84 29.05
CA THR A 358 2.20 -18.40 29.32
C THR A 358 1.99 -16.93 28.98
N VAL A 359 2.95 -16.07 29.33
CA VAL A 359 2.92 -14.64 29.03
C VAL A 359 2.94 -14.41 27.52
N ASN A 360 3.80 -15.12 26.78
CA ASN A 360 3.88 -15.00 25.31
C ASN A 360 2.58 -15.41 24.63
N ILE A 361 2.00 -16.56 25.00
CA ILE A 361 0.71 -17.02 24.45
C ILE A 361 -0.41 -16.03 24.79
N LYS A 362 -0.45 -15.53 26.03
CA LYS A 362 -1.49 -14.57 26.46
C LYS A 362 -1.30 -13.21 25.81
N LYS A 363 -0.07 -12.79 25.53
CA LYS A 363 0.22 -11.58 24.75
C LYS A 363 -0.37 -11.68 23.35
N GLU A 364 -0.10 -12.76 22.62
CA GLU A 364 -0.65 -12.98 21.27
C GLU A 364 -2.19 -13.03 21.26
N GLU A 365 -2.80 -13.68 22.27
CA GLU A 365 -4.26 -13.70 22.42
C GLU A 365 -4.82 -12.29 22.66
N LEU A 366 -4.19 -11.51 23.54
CA LEU A 366 -4.61 -10.14 23.85
C LEU A 366 -4.41 -9.20 22.66
N GLU A 367 -3.32 -9.32 21.90
CA GLU A 367 -3.09 -8.55 20.68
C GLU A 367 -4.21 -8.75 19.66
N LYS A 368 -4.63 -10.00 19.42
CA LYS A 368 -5.79 -10.30 18.56
C LYS A 368 -7.08 -9.69 19.08
N ARG A 369 -7.32 -9.72 20.40
CA ARG A 369 -8.49 -9.08 21.02
C ARG A 369 -8.47 -7.56 20.89
N PHE A 370 -7.29 -6.95 21.00
CA PHE A 370 -7.11 -5.51 20.75
C PHE A 370 -7.29 -5.16 19.27
N GLU A 371 -6.82 -5.99 18.35
CA GLU A 371 -7.06 -5.82 16.91
C GLU A 371 -8.56 -5.85 16.60
N ILE A 372 -9.31 -6.80 17.17
CA ILE A 372 -10.77 -6.87 17.02
C ILE A 372 -11.43 -5.59 17.54
N TYR A 373 -11.02 -5.10 18.71
CA TYR A 373 -11.51 -3.84 19.28
C TYR A 373 -11.23 -2.65 18.35
N ASN A 374 -9.99 -2.52 17.87
CA ASN A 374 -9.58 -1.46 16.94
C ASN A 374 -10.38 -1.51 15.64
N ARG A 375 -10.65 -2.71 15.12
CA ARG A 375 -11.44 -2.91 13.91
C ARG A 375 -12.88 -2.38 14.05
N HIS A 376 -13.51 -2.53 15.22
CA HIS A 376 -14.86 -2.00 15.46
C HIS A 376 -14.86 -0.46 15.48
N ILE A 377 -13.88 0.17 16.13
CA ILE A 377 -13.73 1.64 16.13
C ILE A 377 -13.46 2.14 14.71
N LEU A 378 -12.57 1.49 13.97
CA LEU A 378 -12.23 1.82 12.60
C LEU A 378 -13.47 1.75 11.69
N THR A 379 -14.20 0.63 11.72
CA THR A 379 -15.40 0.42 10.90
C THR A 379 -16.51 1.43 11.22
N MET A 380 -16.67 1.81 12.50
CA MET A 380 -17.61 2.88 12.88
C MET A 380 -17.19 4.22 12.27
N ASN A 381 -15.93 4.61 12.40
CA ASN A 381 -15.42 5.89 11.88
C ASN A 381 -15.43 5.93 10.35
N LYS A 382 -15.18 4.80 9.68
CA LYS A 382 -15.21 4.68 8.22
C LYS A 382 -16.58 5.02 7.65
N LYS A 383 -17.68 4.65 8.31
CA LYS A 383 -19.04 5.02 7.88
C LYS A 383 -19.24 6.53 7.84
N TYR A 384 -18.69 7.26 8.81
CA TYR A 384 -18.70 8.72 8.81
C TYR A 384 -17.75 9.29 7.75
N ALA A 385 -16.51 8.80 7.69
CA ALA A 385 -15.52 9.26 6.74
C ALA A 385 -16.00 9.09 5.28
N PHE A 386 -16.72 8.00 4.98
CA PHE A 386 -17.34 7.76 3.67
C PHE A 386 -18.33 8.87 3.28
N ALA A 387 -19.15 9.34 4.21
CA ALA A 387 -20.09 10.44 3.97
C ALA A 387 -19.37 11.75 3.56
N PHE A 388 -18.27 12.07 4.24
CA PHE A 388 -17.47 13.27 3.94
C PHE A 388 -16.57 13.10 2.71
N SER A 389 -16.19 11.86 2.35
CA SER A 389 -15.29 11.59 1.23
C SER A 389 -15.83 12.13 -0.10
N CYS A 390 -17.14 11.99 -0.34
CA CYS A 390 -17.79 12.49 -1.55
C CYS A 390 -17.68 14.01 -1.66
N ILE A 391 -17.92 14.74 -0.57
CA ILE A 391 -17.83 16.19 -0.50
C ILE A 391 -16.39 16.65 -0.73
N ILE A 392 -15.42 16.03 -0.04
CA ILE A 392 -14.01 16.39 -0.13
C ILE A 392 -13.47 16.12 -1.54
N LEU A 393 -13.78 14.97 -2.13
CA LEU A 393 -13.33 14.63 -3.48
C LEU A 393 -13.99 15.49 -4.56
N PHE A 394 -15.22 15.95 -4.35
CA PHE A 394 -15.81 16.99 -5.21
C PHE A 394 -14.95 18.28 -5.21
N PHE A 395 -14.52 18.74 -4.03
CA PHE A 395 -13.65 19.92 -3.90
C PHE A 395 -12.22 19.70 -4.40
N VAL A 396 -11.79 18.46 -4.60
CA VAL A 396 -10.54 18.16 -5.31
C VAL A 396 -10.78 18.17 -6.82
N GLY A 397 -11.84 17.51 -7.28
CA GLY A 397 -12.10 17.29 -8.70
C GLY A 397 -12.57 18.54 -9.45
N ALA A 398 -13.55 19.27 -8.92
CA ALA A 398 -14.12 20.44 -9.57
C ALA A 398 -13.09 21.54 -9.90
N PRO A 399 -12.24 22.01 -8.96
CA PRO A 399 -11.24 23.00 -9.30
C PRO A 399 -10.14 22.46 -10.21
N LEU A 400 -9.79 21.18 -10.11
CA LEU A 400 -8.80 20.58 -10.97
C LEU A 400 -9.28 20.51 -12.43
N GLY A 401 -10.53 20.09 -12.64
CA GLY A 401 -11.19 20.13 -13.95
C GLY A 401 -11.20 21.55 -14.52
N ALA A 402 -11.56 22.56 -13.71
CA ALA A 402 -11.56 23.95 -14.15
C ALA A 402 -10.17 24.50 -14.54
N ILE A 403 -9.07 23.95 -13.98
CA ILE A 403 -7.70 24.37 -14.29
C ILE A 403 -7.17 23.69 -15.56
N ILE A 404 -7.55 22.43 -15.80
CA ILE A 404 -7.07 21.63 -16.94
C ILE A 404 -7.87 22.02 -18.19
N ARG A 405 -7.42 23.08 -18.87
CA ARG A 405 -8.10 23.67 -20.05
C ARG A 405 -7.84 22.94 -21.38
N LYS A 406 -6.81 22.08 -21.47
CA LYS A 406 -6.40 21.40 -22.72
C LYS A 406 -5.90 19.98 -22.44
N GLY A 407 -6.39 19.00 -23.20
CA GLY A 407 -5.96 17.59 -23.08
C GLY A 407 -6.93 16.52 -23.61
N GLY A 408 -8.08 16.90 -24.18
CA GLY A 408 -9.14 15.96 -24.57
C GLY A 408 -9.77 15.24 -23.38
N LEU A 409 -10.85 14.47 -23.61
CA LEU A 409 -11.58 13.76 -22.54
C LEU A 409 -10.72 12.78 -21.72
N GLY A 410 -9.61 12.28 -22.29
CA GLY A 410 -8.76 11.24 -21.67
C GLY A 410 -7.84 11.73 -20.55
N LEU A 411 -7.19 12.90 -20.71
CA LEU A 411 -6.22 13.38 -19.71
C LEU A 411 -6.85 13.71 -18.34
N PRO A 412 -8.02 14.37 -18.26
CA PRO A 412 -8.72 14.58 -16.99
C PRO A 412 -9.12 13.25 -16.31
N MET A 413 -9.50 12.22 -17.09
CA MET A 413 -9.85 10.90 -16.58
C MET A 413 -8.64 10.21 -15.93
N VAL A 414 -7.47 10.21 -16.58
CA VAL A 414 -6.24 9.63 -16.02
C VAL A 414 -5.85 10.31 -14.71
N ILE A 415 -5.93 11.65 -14.67
CA ILE A 415 -5.63 12.42 -13.46
C ILE A 415 -6.62 12.10 -12.33
N ALA A 416 -7.91 11.95 -12.65
CA ALA A 416 -8.94 11.55 -11.69
C ALA A 416 -8.62 10.17 -11.08
N ILE A 417 -8.27 9.20 -11.93
CA ILE A 417 -7.90 7.84 -11.50
C ILE A 417 -6.66 7.88 -10.60
N LEU A 418 -5.61 8.62 -10.98
CA LEU A 418 -4.38 8.72 -10.20
C LEU A 418 -4.64 9.34 -8.81
N LEU A 419 -5.41 10.42 -8.75
CA LEU A 419 -5.78 11.04 -7.48
C LEU A 419 -6.63 10.12 -6.61
N PHE A 420 -7.58 9.39 -7.20
CA PHE A 420 -8.36 8.40 -6.48
C PHE A 420 -7.50 7.25 -5.97
N LEU A 421 -6.59 6.72 -6.78
CA LEU A 421 -5.66 5.66 -6.37
C LEU A 421 -4.78 6.14 -5.21
N THR A 422 -4.29 7.38 -5.26
CA THR A 422 -3.52 7.98 -4.16
C THR A 422 -4.35 8.05 -2.88
N TYR A 423 -5.59 8.56 -2.97
CA TYR A 423 -6.55 8.58 -1.86
C TYR A 423 -6.80 7.17 -1.31
N HIS A 424 -7.01 6.19 -2.18
CA HIS A 424 -7.32 4.82 -1.81
C HIS A 424 -6.14 4.12 -1.13
N PHE A 425 -4.93 4.18 -1.70
CA PHE A 425 -3.76 3.52 -1.14
C PHE A 425 -3.36 4.10 0.21
N ILE A 426 -3.40 5.43 0.38
CA ILE A 426 -3.19 6.07 1.68
C ILE A 426 -4.23 5.57 2.69
N GLY A 427 -5.51 5.49 2.29
CA GLY A 427 -6.58 4.96 3.12
C GLY A 427 -6.32 3.51 3.56
N VAL A 428 -5.98 2.62 2.62
CA VAL A 428 -5.69 1.20 2.92
C VAL A 428 -4.48 1.06 3.85
N ALA A 429 -3.41 1.83 3.63
CA ALA A 429 -2.24 1.82 4.50
C ALA A 429 -2.60 2.28 5.92
N ALA A 430 -3.37 3.36 6.04
CA ALA A 430 -3.85 3.89 7.32
C ALA A 430 -4.76 2.88 8.04
N GLU A 431 -5.71 2.27 7.33
CA GLU A 431 -6.60 1.25 7.88
C GLU A 431 -5.82 0.04 8.42
N ASN A 432 -4.78 -0.40 7.72
CA ASN A 432 -3.97 -1.53 8.16
C ASN A 432 -3.09 -1.18 9.36
N ALA A 433 -2.49 0.01 9.39
CA ALA A 433 -1.77 0.52 10.56
C ALA A 433 -2.68 0.66 11.79
N ALA A 434 -3.91 1.14 11.57
CA ALA A 434 -4.93 1.31 12.62
C ALA A 434 -5.38 -0.03 13.22
N LYS A 435 -5.61 -1.06 12.40
CA LYS A 435 -5.98 -2.40 12.88
C LYS A 435 -4.93 -2.95 13.84
N LYS A 436 -3.65 -2.85 13.47
CA LYS A 436 -2.50 -3.28 14.28
C LYS A 436 -2.21 -2.39 15.49
N GLY A 437 -2.93 -1.28 15.67
CA GLY A 437 -2.74 -0.36 16.80
C GLY A 437 -1.54 0.58 16.67
N ALA A 438 -0.92 0.69 15.48
CA ALA A 438 0.19 1.61 15.23
C ALA A 438 -0.28 3.07 15.18
N ILE A 439 -1.50 3.32 14.71
CA ILE A 439 -2.16 4.63 14.73
C ILE A 439 -3.53 4.52 15.39
N ASN A 440 -4.06 5.63 15.90
CA ASN A 440 -5.41 5.66 16.47
C ASN A 440 -6.45 5.19 15.42
N PRO A 441 -7.33 4.22 15.73
CA PRO A 441 -8.26 3.68 14.74
C PRO A 441 -9.26 4.69 14.17
N ALA A 442 -9.64 5.72 14.93
CA ALA A 442 -10.44 6.81 14.40
C ALA A 442 -9.64 7.59 13.36
N LEU A 443 -8.42 8.01 13.68
CA LEU A 443 -7.55 8.73 12.73
C LEU A 443 -7.26 7.91 11.47
N GLY A 444 -7.08 6.60 11.59
CA GLY A 444 -6.87 5.72 10.45
C GLY A 444 -8.01 5.73 9.43
N ALA A 445 -9.27 5.85 9.89
CA ALA A 445 -10.42 5.97 8.99
C ALA A 445 -10.49 7.34 8.29
N TRP A 446 -10.01 8.40 8.94
CA TRP A 446 -10.08 9.78 8.42
C TRP A 446 -8.80 10.23 7.72
N LEU A 447 -7.72 9.46 7.74
CA LEU A 447 -6.40 9.95 7.32
C LEU A 447 -6.39 10.40 5.85
N SER A 448 -6.96 9.59 4.95
CA SER A 448 -7.00 9.91 3.53
C SER A 448 -7.87 11.14 3.23
N THR A 449 -9.02 11.27 3.91
CA THR A 449 -9.93 12.42 3.75
C THR A 449 -9.32 13.69 4.33
N LEU A 450 -8.65 13.61 5.48
CA LEU A 450 -7.94 14.72 6.12
C LEU A 450 -6.74 15.20 5.31
N ILE A 451 -6.07 14.33 4.55
CA ILE A 451 -5.00 14.73 3.62
C ILE A 451 -5.59 15.40 2.38
N MET A 452 -6.70 14.88 1.84
CA MET A 452 -7.34 15.44 0.65
C MET A 452 -8.06 16.77 0.91
N MET A 453 -8.53 17.02 2.13
CA MET A 453 -9.22 18.26 2.50
C MET A 453 -8.37 19.54 2.28
N PRO A 454 -7.16 19.70 2.86
CA PRO A 454 -6.32 20.87 2.63
C PRO A 454 -5.88 20.97 1.16
N PHE A 455 -5.68 19.83 0.49
CA PHE A 455 -5.37 19.80 -0.94
C PHE A 455 -6.53 20.34 -1.79
N GLY A 456 -7.77 19.92 -1.52
CA GLY A 456 -8.97 20.44 -2.19
C GLY A 456 -9.20 21.92 -1.93
N ILE A 457 -9.01 22.38 -0.69
CA ILE A 457 -9.08 23.83 -0.34
C ILE A 457 -8.02 24.62 -1.12
N TYR A 458 -6.79 24.10 -1.17
CA TYR A 458 -5.69 24.72 -1.91
C TYR A 458 -6.01 24.84 -3.40
N LEU A 459 -6.47 23.76 -4.04
CA LEU A 459 -6.87 23.76 -5.44
C LEU A 459 -8.05 24.70 -5.71
N THR A 460 -9.05 24.71 -4.82
CA THR A 460 -10.22 25.60 -4.93
C THR A 460 -9.82 27.07 -4.89
N LYS A 461 -8.98 27.46 -3.92
CA LYS A 461 -8.44 28.84 -3.85
C LYS A 461 -7.70 29.22 -5.12
N ARG A 462 -6.98 28.26 -5.70
CA ARG A 462 -6.15 28.50 -6.86
C ARG A 462 -6.95 28.60 -8.16
N ALA A 463 -7.90 27.71 -8.38
CA ALA A 463 -8.83 27.75 -9.52
C ALA A 463 -9.68 29.04 -9.50
N THR A 464 -10.03 29.51 -8.30
CA THR A 464 -10.73 30.79 -8.13
C THR A 464 -9.86 31.96 -8.56
N ALA A 465 -8.55 31.93 -8.29
CA ALA A 465 -7.61 32.99 -8.64
C ALA A 465 -7.05 32.93 -10.09
N ASP A 466 -7.58 32.04 -10.95
CA ASP A 466 -7.08 31.76 -12.32
C ASP A 466 -5.57 31.42 -12.39
N ARG A 467 -4.97 31.04 -11.27
CA ARG A 467 -3.57 30.66 -11.22
C ARG A 467 -3.46 29.22 -11.73
N GLY A 468 -3.01 29.01 -12.96
CA GLY A 468 -2.65 27.67 -13.46
C GLY A 468 -1.68 26.95 -12.51
N LEU A 469 -1.54 25.62 -12.62
CA LEU A 469 -0.73 24.75 -11.72
C LEU A 469 0.76 25.18 -11.56
N MET A 470 1.24 26.09 -12.40
CA MET A 470 2.66 26.42 -12.64
C MET A 470 3.35 27.29 -11.57
N ASN A 471 2.61 28.10 -10.80
CA ASN A 471 3.19 28.89 -9.69
C ASN A 471 3.56 28.09 -8.42
N ILE A 472 3.49 26.75 -8.42
CA ILE A 472 3.96 25.94 -7.28
C ILE A 472 5.48 26.01 -7.13
N SER A 473 6.22 26.14 -8.23
CA SER A 473 7.69 26.28 -8.20
C SER A 473 8.15 27.48 -7.37
N ASN A 474 7.40 28.58 -7.40
CA ASN A 474 7.81 29.82 -6.73
C ASN A 474 7.55 29.80 -5.21
N LYS A 475 6.64 28.94 -4.73
CA LYS A 475 6.39 28.73 -3.29
C LYS A 475 7.21 27.59 -2.68
N LEU A 476 7.69 26.66 -3.48
CA LEU A 476 8.72 25.68 -3.10
C LEU A 476 10.15 26.26 -3.16
N ALA A 477 10.31 27.46 -3.74
CA ALA A 477 11.58 28.19 -3.81
C ALA A 477 12.29 28.43 -2.46
N PRO A 478 11.63 28.69 -1.32
CA PRO A 478 12.30 28.79 -0.01
C PRO A 478 12.91 27.45 0.43
N LEU A 479 12.22 26.35 0.12
CA LEU A 479 12.64 24.98 0.41
C LEU A 479 13.82 24.56 -0.48
N LEU A 480 13.82 25.04 -1.73
CA LEU A 480 14.93 24.90 -2.69
C LEU A 480 16.14 25.81 -2.35
N LYS A 481 15.92 26.96 -1.70
CA LYS A 481 17.01 27.86 -1.25
C LYS A 481 17.85 27.23 -0.13
N PHE A 482 17.27 26.36 0.70
CA PHE A 482 18.02 25.61 1.72
C PHE A 482 19.09 24.68 1.12
N PHE A 483 18.96 24.35 -0.17
CA PHE A 483 19.88 23.48 -0.91
C PHE A 483 20.81 24.22 -1.89
N LYS A 484 20.75 25.56 -1.98
CA LYS A 484 21.57 26.33 -2.91
C LYS A 484 22.86 26.79 -2.22
N ARG A 485 23.91 25.96 -2.26
CA ARG A 485 25.26 26.33 -1.79
C ARG A 485 25.93 27.23 -2.84
N LYS A 486 26.54 28.32 -2.39
CA LYS A 486 27.24 29.41 -3.12
C LYS A 486 28.38 28.98 -4.07
N LYS A 487 28.56 27.68 -4.33
CA LYS A 487 29.72 27.07 -5.00
C LYS A 487 29.65 27.10 -6.54
N GLU A 488 28.47 27.39 -7.13
CA GLU A 488 28.25 27.28 -8.58
C GLU A 488 28.83 28.44 -9.42
N GLU A 489 29.10 29.61 -8.82
CA GLU A 489 29.64 30.78 -9.55
C GLU A 489 31.18 30.84 -9.54
N GLU A 490 31.85 30.26 -8.52
CA GLU A 490 33.31 30.21 -8.43
C GLU A 490 33.91 29.11 -9.35
N GLU A 491 33.28 27.94 -9.45
CA GLU A 491 33.74 26.83 -10.32
C GLU A 491 33.63 27.15 -11.83
N THR A 492 32.71 28.03 -12.25
CA THR A 492 32.55 28.43 -13.66
C THR A 492 33.65 29.37 -14.15
N VAL A 493 34.21 30.18 -13.27
CA VAL A 493 35.28 31.14 -13.64
C VAL A 493 36.63 30.43 -13.72
N GLU A 494 36.89 29.45 -12.84
CA GLU A 494 38.13 28.67 -12.84
C GLU A 494 38.24 27.69 -14.05
N GLU A 495 37.15 27.02 -14.45
CA GLU A 495 37.14 26.14 -15.64
C GLU A 495 37.26 26.95 -16.96
N GLU A 496 36.72 28.18 -17.02
CA GLU A 496 36.82 29.08 -18.19
C GLU A 496 38.27 29.55 -18.43
N ASP A 497 38.98 29.97 -17.39
CA ASP A 497 40.38 30.43 -17.49
C ASP A 497 41.36 29.30 -17.85
N GLN A 498 41.11 28.07 -17.38
CA GLN A 498 41.94 26.91 -17.74
C GLN A 498 41.80 26.52 -19.22
N SER A 499 40.57 26.44 -19.75
CA SER A 499 40.31 26.02 -21.14
C SER A 499 40.88 26.98 -22.18
N LEU A 500 40.87 28.29 -21.89
CA LEU A 500 41.47 29.31 -22.76
C LEU A 500 43.00 29.20 -22.76
N THR A 501 43.59 28.92 -21.60
CA THR A 501 45.05 28.79 -21.45
C THR A 501 45.58 27.57 -22.24
N GLU A 502 44.88 26.44 -22.18
CA GLU A 502 45.22 25.22 -22.95
C GLU A 502 45.12 25.44 -24.46
N LEU A 503 44.08 26.14 -24.93
CA LEU A 503 43.91 26.45 -26.36
C LEU A 503 45.04 27.32 -26.92
N PHE A 504 45.46 28.34 -26.16
CA PHE A 504 46.56 29.20 -26.59
C PHE A 504 47.90 28.46 -26.56
N GLN A 505 48.16 27.58 -25.59
CA GLN A 505 49.33 26.71 -25.59
C GLN A 505 49.35 25.77 -26.80
N ALA A 506 48.23 25.09 -27.10
CA ALA A 506 48.11 24.21 -28.26
C ALA A 506 48.30 24.97 -29.59
N SER A 507 47.79 26.20 -29.69
CA SER A 507 47.99 27.05 -30.87
C SER A 507 49.45 27.49 -31.07
N GLN A 508 50.24 27.56 -29.99
CA GLN A 508 51.66 27.93 -30.06
C GLN A 508 52.53 26.77 -30.55
N GLU A 509 52.15 25.52 -30.25
CA GLU A 509 52.81 24.30 -30.73
C GLU A 509 52.45 23.95 -32.19
N PHE A 510 51.38 24.55 -32.73
CA PHE A 510 50.90 24.32 -34.09
C PHE A 510 51.85 24.91 -35.16
N VAL A 511 52.39 24.05 -36.03
CA VAL A 511 53.32 24.42 -37.12
C VAL A 511 52.54 24.99 -38.29
N VAL A 512 52.88 26.21 -38.72
CA VAL A 512 52.24 26.87 -39.87
C VAL A 512 52.71 26.22 -41.17
N ASP A 513 51.86 25.39 -41.76
CA ASP A 513 52.05 24.86 -43.11
C ASP A 513 51.39 25.76 -44.15
N THR A 514 52.21 26.42 -44.97
CA THR A 514 51.78 27.33 -46.04
C THR A 514 51.15 26.62 -47.24
N GLN A 515 51.22 25.30 -47.32
CA GLN A 515 50.56 24.48 -48.35
C GLN A 515 49.25 23.83 -47.87
N SER A 516 48.87 24.06 -46.60
CA SER A 516 47.64 23.50 -46.04
C SER A 516 46.38 24.18 -46.58
N GLU A 517 45.30 23.40 -46.75
CA GLU A 517 43.97 23.90 -47.16
C GLU A 517 43.45 25.01 -46.23
N ALA A 518 43.81 24.95 -44.94
CA ALA A 518 43.49 25.97 -43.95
C ALA A 518 44.19 27.30 -44.23
N PHE A 519 45.47 27.29 -44.61
CA PHE A 519 46.21 28.51 -44.93
C PHE A 519 45.69 29.16 -46.21
N GLU A 520 45.46 28.37 -47.26
CA GLU A 520 44.99 28.86 -48.56
C GLU A 520 43.62 29.57 -48.45
N LYS A 521 42.70 29.02 -47.65
CA LYS A 521 41.36 29.61 -47.44
C LYS A 521 41.35 30.79 -46.48
N LEU A 522 42.21 30.79 -45.46
CA LEU A 522 42.17 31.79 -44.38
C LEU A 522 43.10 32.99 -44.62
N HIS A 523 44.25 32.79 -45.27
CA HIS A 523 45.23 33.85 -45.53
C HIS A 523 44.69 35.05 -46.35
N PRO A 524 43.75 34.94 -47.29
CA PRO A 524 43.20 36.11 -47.99
C PRO A 524 42.12 36.85 -47.19
N LEU A 525 41.62 36.28 -46.09
CA LEU A 525 40.51 36.87 -45.32
C LEU A 525 40.96 38.09 -44.51
N PRO A 526 40.13 39.13 -44.37
CA PRO A 526 40.38 40.26 -43.47
C PRO A 526 40.33 39.83 -41.99
N ASN A 527 40.98 40.60 -41.10
CA ASN A 527 41.13 40.23 -39.68
C ASN A 527 39.79 39.94 -38.98
N HIS A 528 38.73 40.67 -39.28
CA HIS A 528 37.40 40.43 -38.68
C HIS A 528 36.79 39.06 -39.04
N GLN A 529 37.08 38.53 -40.23
CA GLN A 529 36.59 37.20 -40.66
C GLN A 529 37.45 36.08 -40.09
N LEU A 530 38.75 36.32 -39.94
CA LEU A 530 39.64 35.41 -39.21
C LEU A 530 39.23 35.31 -37.74
N GLU A 531 38.87 36.44 -37.11
CA GLU A 531 38.34 36.47 -35.76
C GLU A 531 37.04 35.65 -35.64
N ASP A 532 36.14 35.73 -36.63
CA ASP A 532 34.90 34.94 -36.66
C ASP A 532 35.18 33.43 -36.84
N VAL A 533 36.17 33.06 -37.66
CA VAL A 533 36.61 31.67 -37.79
C VAL A 533 37.20 31.14 -36.47
N VAL A 534 37.98 31.93 -35.73
CA VAL A 534 38.51 31.52 -34.42
C VAL A 534 37.39 31.26 -33.40
N GLN A 535 36.30 32.02 -33.49
CA GLN A 535 35.16 31.97 -32.56
C GLN A 535 34.16 30.86 -32.91
N ASN A 536 33.92 30.65 -34.21
CA ASN A 536 32.82 29.86 -34.74
C ASN A 536 33.28 28.76 -35.71
N PHE A 537 34.53 28.28 -35.63
CA PHE A 537 35.06 27.24 -36.53
C PHE A 537 34.15 26.00 -36.64
N GLU A 538 33.51 25.57 -35.53
CA GLU A 538 32.53 24.48 -35.55
C GLU A 538 31.26 24.82 -36.35
N GLN A 539 30.83 26.08 -36.43
CA GLN A 539 29.68 26.50 -37.24
C GLN A 539 29.98 26.43 -38.75
N PHE A 540 31.24 26.63 -39.14
CA PHE A 540 31.72 26.51 -40.51
C PHE A 540 32.12 25.08 -40.90
N GLU A 541 31.88 24.10 -40.02
CA GLU A 541 32.30 22.69 -40.17
C GLU A 541 33.82 22.52 -40.40
N TYR A 542 34.62 23.48 -39.92
CA TYR A 542 36.06 23.41 -40.06
C TYR A 542 36.69 22.51 -38.99
N PRO A 543 37.71 21.71 -39.35
CA PRO A 543 38.59 21.05 -38.38
C PRO A 543 39.25 22.04 -37.43
N GLU A 544 39.66 21.57 -36.25
CA GLU A 544 40.27 22.40 -35.20
C GLU A 544 41.56 23.10 -35.68
N ASP A 545 42.25 22.51 -36.66
CA ASP A 545 43.43 23.07 -37.34
C ASP A 545 43.17 24.45 -37.97
N PHE A 546 41.96 24.71 -38.49
CA PHE A 546 41.59 26.01 -39.05
C PHE A 546 41.53 27.09 -37.98
N ARG A 547 41.16 26.71 -36.75
CA ARG A 547 41.12 27.61 -35.59
C ARG A 547 42.53 28.01 -35.17
N PHE A 548 43.46 27.06 -35.11
CA PHE A 548 44.87 27.34 -34.80
C PHE A 548 45.55 28.16 -35.91
N MET A 549 45.26 27.84 -37.18
CA MET A 549 45.78 28.57 -38.33
C MET A 549 45.29 30.03 -38.36
N ALA A 550 44.02 30.28 -38.06
CA ALA A 550 43.46 31.64 -37.97
C ALA A 550 44.11 32.47 -36.85
N ILE A 551 44.36 31.88 -35.67
CA ILE A 551 45.08 32.53 -34.56
C ILE A 551 46.51 32.91 -35.00
N LYS A 552 47.22 32.01 -35.68
CA LYS A 552 48.59 32.26 -36.17
C LYS A 552 48.67 33.32 -37.27
N ILE A 553 47.68 33.40 -38.16
CA ILE A 553 47.61 34.46 -39.18
C ILE A 553 47.36 35.83 -38.53
N LEU A 554 46.47 35.90 -37.53
CA LEU A 554 46.20 37.12 -36.77
C LEU A 554 47.44 37.59 -35.98
N GLU A 555 48.18 36.66 -35.38
CA GLU A 555 49.45 36.94 -34.69
C GLU A 555 50.49 37.52 -35.67
N LYS A 556 50.68 36.91 -36.85
CA LYS A 556 51.59 37.42 -37.90
C LYS A 556 51.19 38.80 -38.44
N ARG A 557 49.91 39.16 -38.36
CA ARG A 557 49.38 40.47 -38.79
C ARG A 557 49.41 41.54 -37.70
N GLY A 558 50.10 41.28 -36.58
CA GLY A 558 50.35 42.27 -35.53
C GLY A 558 49.24 42.40 -34.49
N VAL A 559 48.27 41.47 -34.46
CA VAL A 559 47.29 41.42 -33.36
C VAL A 559 47.95 40.70 -32.17
N GLY A 560 48.27 41.46 -31.11
CA GLY A 560 48.98 40.93 -29.95
C GLY A 560 48.17 39.88 -29.17
N LEU A 561 48.87 38.93 -28.54
CA LEU A 561 48.27 37.81 -27.80
C LEU A 561 47.30 38.28 -26.68
N ASP A 562 47.59 39.41 -26.05
CA ASP A 562 46.74 39.99 -25.01
C ASP A 562 45.49 40.68 -25.57
N ASP A 563 45.57 41.24 -26.79
CA ASP A 563 44.41 41.81 -27.51
C ASP A 563 43.51 40.67 -28.03
N LEU A 564 44.10 39.56 -28.47
CA LEU A 564 43.37 38.32 -28.77
C LEU A 564 42.73 37.72 -27.52
N LYS A 565 43.33 37.75 -26.33
CA LYS A 565 42.68 37.31 -25.08
C LYS A 565 41.53 38.21 -24.63
N GLN A 566 41.68 39.54 -24.78
CA GLN A 566 40.61 40.49 -24.49
C GLN A 566 39.46 40.39 -25.50
N LYS A 567 39.76 40.21 -26.79
CA LYS A 567 38.76 39.99 -27.85
C LYS A 567 38.21 38.55 -27.87
N ALA A 568 38.96 37.55 -27.40
CA ALA A 568 38.52 36.15 -27.25
C ALA A 568 37.53 35.94 -26.09
N LYS A 569 37.13 37.00 -25.37
CA LYS A 569 35.81 37.03 -24.68
C LYS A 569 34.61 36.82 -25.62
N LEU A 570 34.85 36.65 -26.92
CA LEU A 570 33.90 36.28 -27.96
C LEU A 570 33.96 34.79 -28.37
N VAL A 571 34.53 33.87 -27.59
CA VAL A 571 34.08 32.45 -27.71
C VAL A 571 32.56 32.45 -27.56
N ASN A 572 31.80 31.71 -28.38
CA ASN A 572 30.34 31.64 -28.26
C ASN A 572 29.96 31.03 -26.90
N ASN A 573 29.96 31.88 -25.88
CA ASN A 573 29.86 31.52 -24.46
C ASN A 573 28.51 30.84 -24.21
N ARG A 574 27.49 31.20 -25.00
CA ARG A 574 26.17 30.58 -24.96
C ARG A 574 26.19 29.13 -25.41
N TYR A 575 26.95 28.78 -26.44
CA TYR A 575 27.04 27.40 -26.93
C TYR A 575 27.87 26.50 -25.99
N GLN A 576 29.01 26.99 -25.48
CA GLN A 576 29.80 26.25 -24.49
C GLN A 576 29.06 26.06 -23.16
N GLN A 577 28.39 27.11 -22.66
CA GLN A 577 27.51 26.98 -21.49
C GLN A 577 26.35 26.00 -21.74
N CYS A 578 25.77 26.00 -22.96
CA CYS A 578 24.74 25.04 -23.34
C CYS A 578 25.26 23.59 -23.29
N LYS A 579 26.46 23.32 -23.83
CA LYS A 579 27.09 21.99 -23.80
C LYS A 579 27.35 21.51 -22.37
N LEU A 580 27.90 22.39 -21.52
CA LEU A 580 28.12 22.11 -20.09
C LEU A 580 26.80 21.81 -19.35
N PHE A 581 25.75 22.59 -19.59
CA PHE A 581 24.44 22.35 -18.98
C PHE A 581 23.79 21.06 -19.48
N ILE A 582 23.97 20.68 -20.74
CA ILE A 582 23.51 19.39 -21.29
C ILE A 582 24.23 18.22 -20.61
N GLU A 583 25.53 18.32 -20.36
CA GLU A 583 26.27 17.28 -19.62
C GLU A 583 25.86 17.20 -18.15
N ARG A 584 25.64 18.35 -17.50
CA ARG A 584 25.12 18.40 -16.12
C ARG A 584 23.70 17.82 -16.04
N PHE A 585 22.87 18.06 -17.07
CA PHE A 585 21.55 17.44 -17.23
C PHE A 585 21.64 15.92 -17.38
N LYS A 586 22.52 15.42 -18.25
CA LYS A 586 22.78 13.98 -18.42
C LYS A 586 23.17 13.32 -17.10
N ARG A 587 24.15 13.87 -16.38
CA ARG A 587 24.61 13.34 -15.08
C ARG A 587 23.49 13.30 -14.04
N SER A 588 22.77 14.41 -13.87
CA SER A 588 21.67 14.50 -12.90
C SER A 588 20.56 13.50 -13.21
N THR A 589 20.24 13.29 -14.49
CA THR A 589 19.18 12.36 -14.89
C THR A 589 19.64 10.89 -14.84
N LEU A 590 20.93 10.60 -15.04
CA LEU A 590 21.49 9.27 -14.81
C LEU A 590 21.39 8.87 -13.34
N TYR A 591 21.84 9.75 -12.42
CA TYR A 591 21.75 9.48 -10.98
C TYR A 591 20.31 9.37 -10.49
N GLY A 592 19.39 10.18 -11.02
CA GLY A 592 17.97 10.02 -10.74
C GLY A 592 17.43 8.66 -11.21
N SER A 593 17.85 8.17 -12.37
CA SER A 593 17.37 6.89 -12.92
C SER A 593 17.89 5.69 -12.11
N ILE A 594 19.14 5.76 -11.65
CA ILE A 594 19.72 4.76 -10.74
C ILE A 594 18.97 4.74 -9.41
N SER A 595 18.73 5.91 -8.82
CA SER A 595 17.97 6.04 -7.56
C SER A 595 16.55 5.49 -7.70
N TRP A 596 15.90 5.74 -8.85
CA TRP A 596 14.59 5.21 -9.17
C TRP A 596 14.59 3.67 -9.23
N PHE A 597 15.55 3.08 -9.94
CA PHE A 597 15.68 1.63 -10.06
C PHE A 597 15.91 0.97 -8.70
N LEU A 598 16.80 1.53 -7.88
CA LEU A 598 17.05 1.06 -6.51
C LEU A 598 15.81 1.16 -5.62
N THR A 599 14.99 2.19 -5.80
CA THR A 599 13.72 2.35 -5.06
C THR A 599 12.73 1.25 -5.45
N MET A 600 12.62 0.93 -6.74
CA MET A 600 11.75 -0.16 -7.22
C MET A 600 12.20 -1.53 -6.70
N VAL A 601 13.51 -1.81 -6.73
CA VAL A 601 14.08 -3.04 -6.18
C VAL A 601 13.84 -3.14 -4.66
N GLY A 602 14.00 -2.03 -3.94
CA GLY A 602 13.74 -1.97 -2.49
C GLY A 602 12.27 -2.20 -2.13
N LEU A 603 11.32 -1.72 -2.93
CA LEU A 603 9.89 -1.99 -2.73
C LEU A 603 9.54 -3.46 -2.93
N ILE A 604 10.15 -4.13 -3.92
CA ILE A 604 9.97 -5.56 -4.17
C ILE A 604 10.56 -6.37 -3.00
N LEU A 605 11.79 -6.06 -2.58
CA LEU A 605 12.44 -6.73 -1.45
C LEU A 605 11.69 -6.54 -0.12
N GLY A 606 11.17 -5.33 0.14
CA GLY A 606 10.36 -5.03 1.32
C GLY A 606 9.05 -5.81 1.37
N GLY A 607 8.49 -6.19 0.20
CA GLY A 607 7.30 -7.04 0.13
C GLY A 607 7.55 -8.53 0.38
N VAL A 608 8.79 -9.01 0.17
CA VAL A 608 9.17 -10.42 0.31
C VAL A 608 9.64 -10.74 1.75
N LEU A 609 10.24 -9.77 2.44
CA LEU A 609 10.80 -9.98 3.78
C LEU A 609 9.72 -9.87 4.88
N LYS A 610 9.63 -10.91 5.73
CA LYS A 610 8.65 -11.01 6.84
C LYS A 610 9.13 -10.42 8.18
N ASP A 611 10.41 -10.08 8.31
CA ASP A 611 11.00 -9.55 9.56
C ASP A 611 10.69 -8.05 9.74
N GLU A 612 10.08 -7.69 10.87
CA GLU A 612 9.72 -6.32 11.22
C GLU A 612 10.93 -5.37 11.33
N LYS A 613 12.08 -5.85 11.82
CA LYS A 613 13.29 -5.00 11.94
C LYS A 613 13.89 -4.69 10.57
N ALA A 614 13.92 -5.69 9.70
CA ALA A 614 14.38 -5.53 8.32
C ALA A 614 13.47 -4.57 7.54
N GLN A 615 12.15 -4.65 7.74
CA GLN A 615 11.20 -3.73 7.11
C GLN A 615 11.44 -2.26 7.51
N ILE A 616 11.71 -1.98 8.78
CA ILE A 616 12.00 -0.60 9.23
C ILE A 616 13.28 -0.05 8.57
N ILE A 617 14.33 -0.86 8.47
CA ILE A 617 15.60 -0.47 7.82
C ILE A 617 15.36 -0.20 6.33
N ILE A 618 14.62 -1.08 5.64
CA ILE A 618 14.29 -0.92 4.23
C ILE A 618 13.46 0.34 3.99
N ILE A 619 12.48 0.65 4.86
CA ILE A 619 11.71 1.88 4.78
C ILE A 619 12.63 3.11 4.94
N GLY A 620 13.58 3.08 5.88
CA GLY A 620 14.58 4.14 6.04
C GLY A 620 15.42 4.36 4.79
N VAL A 621 15.92 3.28 4.18
CA VAL A 621 16.69 3.32 2.92
C VAL A 621 15.84 3.85 1.77
N LEU A 622 14.57 3.43 1.65
CA LEU A 622 13.64 3.91 0.63
C LEU A 622 13.38 5.42 0.74
N ILE A 623 13.26 5.95 1.96
CA ILE A 623 13.10 7.39 2.17
C ILE A 623 14.33 8.16 1.69
N ILE A 624 15.54 7.67 1.99
CA ILE A 624 16.79 8.28 1.53
C ILE A 624 16.89 8.25 0.00
N LEU A 625 16.58 7.12 -0.63
CA LEU A 625 16.57 6.98 -2.09
C LEU A 625 15.52 7.88 -2.76
N LEU A 626 14.37 8.09 -2.12
CA LEU A 626 13.34 9.04 -2.59
C LEU A 626 13.83 10.49 -2.51
N ILE A 627 14.54 10.86 -1.43
CA ILE A 627 15.13 12.20 -1.28
C ILE A 627 16.19 12.43 -2.38
N VAL A 628 17.07 11.45 -2.62
CA VAL A 628 18.10 11.51 -3.66
C VAL A 628 17.48 11.60 -5.06
N LEU A 629 16.43 10.82 -5.33
CA LEU A 629 15.67 10.86 -6.58
C LEU A 629 15.09 12.27 -6.81
N TYR A 630 14.45 12.84 -5.79
CA TYR A 630 13.79 14.14 -5.89
C TYR A 630 14.79 15.29 -6.03
N TYR A 631 15.93 15.23 -5.34
CA TYR A 631 17.04 16.17 -5.51
C TYR A 631 17.55 16.18 -6.96
N ASN A 632 17.79 15.00 -7.53
CA ASN A 632 18.28 14.87 -8.91
C ASN A 632 17.24 15.30 -9.95
N LEU A 633 15.95 15.03 -9.70
CA LEU A 633 14.84 15.52 -10.54
C LEU A 633 14.80 17.06 -10.55
N ILE A 634 14.85 17.70 -9.39
CA ILE A 634 14.90 19.16 -9.27
C ILE A 634 16.11 19.72 -10.02
N ARG A 635 17.28 19.11 -9.83
CA ARG A 635 18.53 19.55 -10.48
C ARG A 635 18.43 19.42 -12.00
N SER A 636 17.90 18.31 -12.50
CA SER A 636 17.64 18.08 -13.93
C SER A 636 16.69 19.13 -14.52
N LEU A 637 15.59 19.44 -13.82
CA LEU A 637 14.65 20.49 -14.22
C LEU A 637 15.28 21.90 -14.24
N ALA A 638 16.15 22.20 -13.30
CA ALA A 638 16.87 23.47 -13.24
C ALA A 638 17.82 23.64 -14.44
N GLN A 639 18.57 22.59 -14.80
CA GLN A 639 19.45 22.63 -15.99
C GLN A 639 18.65 22.73 -17.29
N HIS A 640 17.54 21.99 -17.42
CA HIS A 640 16.66 22.07 -18.58
C HIS A 640 16.14 23.49 -18.81
N ARG A 641 15.78 24.23 -17.74
CA ARG A 641 15.39 25.65 -17.85
C ARG A 641 16.54 26.54 -18.30
N LYS A 642 17.74 26.41 -17.69
CA LYS A 642 18.92 27.20 -18.07
C LYS A 642 19.28 27.04 -19.55
N ILE A 643 19.13 25.83 -20.12
CA ILE A 643 19.37 25.57 -21.55
C ILE A 643 18.34 26.28 -22.44
N TYR A 644 17.06 26.28 -22.05
CA TYR A 644 16.01 26.97 -22.80
C TYR A 644 16.11 28.50 -22.69
N ASP A 645 16.53 29.01 -21.54
CA ASP A 645 16.81 30.44 -21.34
C ASP A 645 17.97 30.89 -22.25
N LEU A 646 19.04 30.08 -22.37
CA LEU A 646 20.13 30.30 -23.34
C LEU A 646 19.64 30.27 -24.80
N ALA A 647 18.68 29.40 -25.11
CA ALA A 647 18.06 29.29 -26.44
C ALA A 647 17.02 30.37 -26.75
N GLN A 648 16.76 31.31 -25.82
CA GLN A 648 15.67 32.28 -25.89
C GLN A 648 14.28 31.65 -26.15
N ARG A 649 14.09 30.39 -25.76
CA ARG A 649 12.83 29.65 -25.91
C ARG A 649 12.11 29.50 -24.58
N LYS A 650 10.77 29.51 -24.61
CA LYS A 650 9.98 29.13 -23.43
C LYS A 650 10.11 27.63 -23.19
N ALA A 651 10.65 27.25 -22.04
CA ALA A 651 10.72 25.85 -21.63
C ALA A 651 9.30 25.21 -21.57
N PRO A 652 9.12 23.97 -22.05
CA PRO A 652 7.84 23.27 -21.95
C PRO A 652 7.43 23.07 -20.49
N ASN A 653 6.15 23.36 -20.17
CA ASN A 653 5.63 23.40 -18.80
C ASN A 653 5.33 22.02 -18.17
N ASN A 654 5.97 20.97 -18.68
CA ASN A 654 5.73 19.59 -18.26
C ASN A 654 6.42 19.25 -16.94
N ALA A 655 7.32 20.12 -16.46
CA ALA A 655 8.09 20.00 -15.22
C ALA A 655 7.23 19.72 -13.98
N PHE A 656 6.03 20.30 -13.89
CA PHE A 656 5.15 20.13 -12.74
C PHE A 656 4.36 18.82 -12.79
N VAL A 657 3.91 18.42 -13.98
CA VAL A 657 3.28 17.11 -14.20
C VAL A 657 4.29 16.01 -13.88
N LEU A 658 5.55 16.19 -14.28
CA LEU A 658 6.64 15.28 -13.94
C LEU A 658 7.07 15.27 -12.48
N LEU A 659 6.79 16.32 -11.72
CA LEU A 659 7.09 16.36 -10.29
C LEU A 659 5.98 15.71 -9.45
N LEU A 660 4.75 15.68 -9.97
CA LEU A 660 3.59 14.97 -9.39
C LEU A 660 3.45 13.50 -9.85
N VAL A 661 3.83 13.22 -11.11
CA VAL A 661 3.65 11.92 -11.79
C VAL A 661 5.00 11.18 -11.90
N GLY A 662 6.09 11.76 -11.38
CA GLY A 662 7.46 11.50 -11.83
C GLY A 662 8.10 10.17 -11.53
N ILE A 663 7.61 9.40 -10.56
CA ILE A 663 8.31 8.16 -10.21
C ILE A 663 8.25 7.19 -11.40
N PRO A 664 7.11 6.76 -11.96
CA PRO A 664 7.10 5.73 -13.00
C PRO A 664 7.65 6.20 -14.37
N PHE A 665 7.70 7.51 -14.62
CA PHE A 665 7.97 8.08 -15.95
C PHE A 665 9.27 8.89 -16.02
N PHE A 666 10.11 8.87 -14.97
CA PHE A 666 11.39 9.58 -14.95
C PHE A 666 12.31 9.18 -16.12
N ILE A 667 12.33 7.88 -16.45
CA ILE A 667 13.13 7.34 -17.57
C ILE A 667 12.59 7.86 -18.91
N ALA A 668 11.27 7.86 -19.09
CA ALA A 668 10.65 8.39 -20.31
C ALA A 668 10.95 9.89 -20.50
N TYR A 669 10.96 10.65 -19.40
CA TYR A 669 11.33 12.06 -19.41
C TYR A 669 12.78 12.29 -19.86
N HIS A 670 13.73 11.49 -19.39
CA HIS A 670 15.13 11.57 -19.80
C HIS A 670 15.27 11.49 -21.32
N TRP A 671 14.67 10.46 -21.93
CA TRP A 671 14.80 10.20 -23.36
C TRP A 671 14.12 11.26 -24.22
N MET A 672 12.91 11.67 -23.84
CA MET A 672 12.14 12.68 -24.57
C MET A 672 12.87 14.04 -24.55
N THR A 673 13.29 14.49 -23.38
CA THR A 673 13.96 15.80 -23.26
C THR A 673 15.38 15.81 -23.80
N LEU A 674 16.11 14.71 -23.78
CA LEU A 674 17.46 14.68 -24.34
C LEU A 674 17.46 14.77 -25.87
N LYS A 675 16.39 14.30 -26.52
CA LYS A 675 16.18 14.48 -27.96
C LYS A 675 15.91 15.96 -28.27
N ASP A 676 14.99 16.59 -27.54
CA ASP A 676 14.67 18.01 -27.69
C ASP A 676 15.87 18.91 -27.39
N LEU A 677 16.64 18.62 -26.34
CA LEU A 677 17.83 19.41 -25.96
C LEU A 677 18.94 19.34 -27.02
N LYS A 678 19.09 18.21 -27.73
CA LYS A 678 20.02 18.10 -28.87
C LYS A 678 19.57 18.93 -30.08
N GLU A 679 18.27 19.08 -30.30
CA GLU A 679 17.75 19.97 -31.34
C GLU A 679 17.91 21.44 -30.96
N VAL A 680 17.69 21.77 -29.69
CA VAL A 680 17.90 23.13 -29.16
C VAL A 680 19.38 23.53 -29.20
N SER A 681 20.30 22.62 -28.88
CA SER A 681 21.74 22.90 -28.99
C SER A 681 22.17 23.16 -30.43
N LYS A 682 21.53 22.51 -31.41
CA LYS A 682 21.78 22.76 -32.85
C LYS A 682 21.27 24.12 -33.34
N GLN A 683 20.40 24.79 -32.58
CA GLN A 683 19.90 26.13 -32.89
C GLN A 683 20.67 27.24 -32.16
N ILE A 684 21.39 26.87 -31.10
CA ILE A 684 22.34 27.77 -30.41
C ILE A 684 23.71 27.73 -31.11
N ARG A 685 24.06 26.58 -31.71
CA ARG A 685 25.07 26.47 -32.78
C ARG A 685 24.55 27.21 -34.00
#